data_AF-A0A067CWC3-F1
#
_entry.id   AF-A0A067CWC3-F1
#
_cell.length_a   1.000
_cell.length_b   1.000
_cell.length_c   1.000
_cell.angle_alpha   90.00
_cell.angle_beta   90.00
_cell.angle_gamma   90.00
#
_symmetry.space_group_name_H-M   'P 1'
#
loop_
_entity.id
_entity.type
_entity.pdbx_description
1 polymer ?
#
loop_
_entity_poly.entity_id
_entity_poly.type
_entity_poly.pdbx_seq_one_letter_code
_entity_poly.pdbx_strand_id
1 'polypeptide(L)'
;MAKKRRGGKKAAVKPGVGDVKLYEDALARLQPRVLSTPFLMFDLSMPMEPRLRIDNDEWLTWPLGTDETNHIISTFGNGFLLGLVPASRLSFENSAWHDELEGHVRRTVQDAFLSSGSFTFQLAHLAVDAAGSRESLVPASRPPGTFATLCIALPAWHEGGPPTFGDANEPWYEAPMTKARCVAFLPNTPLVVPKVTLGRCAMLVYHLIRDGPGQLIQDTANALAALAARPSPKMHVFAKALTNASVCSSNLAPLDRATLTALLTSKAYDVVLVEHEEADDGSFTAGIASYAPPHGVEMDAAMHDCIDSLVIQGILFATDELPACSLVFWPKSYRVHKMSLAVLSRAILDASRGTATELYGYASVDDLIVVVLPRFAGSCPDAASTVLDMYTALGLRGRFNILAYFLTTLFHPTRELLEGIGRLLVQDIRVFGWPAMATPLRTMVGRWALTSSTDTAHGYRLVASLAGVADDPVCDAVTAVGITDWIVDAWTFLADGAFVACAPDDIKRAATSLIKHHLQLQAYVAASSVRGRLLYRSLPDVVVAKIASFRGPRYNLDDWLDTGALSTIHDVAPALGVLLQQGHVAVVAPYAEAVVDAFDAGDHGDDAGLSVHEIASLFAVSSLTDRFLDLLDPIADRWRLALAPALLAFFRGWPALAEPWMADEAARYLVSFATDDRAGYVFADNKHNTALYDDEYAVEAFTNPLAIRLNQHYFTGPSATAHTGTHVRVWVALDVLSFLAAFAPAFLSVFAAAWLPLQLRRPKSVRTTLYPVVTRFHDHVGDRKDVFVTLAEATLNALPTPADDDDGVELLDYALPALVPPQACCDTLCAAFAQFLRDPLADEYWGELCASAKRIMRAHPTRLHILPLEHSDWQSCRLVGKIHQAGQLPLVELKERLKRRKTADAERSRVRAVSELMAMARHRG
;
A
#
# COMPACT_ATOMS: atom_id res chain seq x y z
N MET A 1 26.17 7.50 18.08
CA MET A 1 25.85 8.87 18.58
C MET A 1 25.08 9.62 17.50
N ALA A 2 23.74 9.57 17.52
CA ALA A 2 22.88 10.31 16.59
C ALA A 2 22.35 11.58 17.29
N LYS A 3 22.75 12.76 16.79
CA LYS A 3 22.34 14.06 17.32
C LYS A 3 20.88 14.34 16.92
N LYS A 4 19.96 14.13 17.87
CA LYS A 4 18.56 14.54 17.82
C LYS A 4 18.51 16.08 17.68
N ARG A 5 18.19 16.60 16.48
CA ARG A 5 17.95 18.03 16.26
C ARG A 5 16.67 18.45 16.98
N ARG A 6 16.81 19.18 18.10
CA ARG A 6 15.70 19.89 18.75
C ARG A 6 15.23 21.00 17.80
N GLY A 7 14.03 20.85 17.26
CA GLY A 7 13.33 21.92 16.54
C GLY A 7 13.04 23.07 17.50
N GLY A 8 13.52 24.27 17.16
CA GLY A 8 13.21 25.48 17.90
C GLY A 8 11.72 25.83 17.78
N LYS A 9 11.05 26.06 18.92
CA LYS A 9 9.74 26.69 18.99
C LYS A 9 9.81 28.06 18.30
N LYS A 10 9.28 28.16 17.07
CA LYS A 10 8.99 29.47 16.46
C LYS A 10 7.72 30.01 17.11
N ALA A 11 7.83 31.14 17.80
CA ALA A 11 6.71 31.88 18.34
C ALA A 11 5.74 32.26 17.20
N ALA A 12 4.44 32.04 17.44
CA ALA A 12 3.38 32.31 16.49
C ALA A 12 3.34 33.82 16.16
N VAL A 13 3.62 34.14 14.90
CA VAL A 13 3.41 35.49 14.34
C VAL A 13 1.90 35.71 14.23
N LYS A 14 1.36 36.71 14.94
CA LYS A 14 -0.06 37.10 14.85
C LYS A 14 -0.39 37.56 13.41
N PRO A 15 -1.29 36.90 12.66
CA PRO A 15 -1.70 37.33 11.32
C PRO A 15 -2.90 38.29 11.39
N GLY A 16 -2.94 39.30 10.52
CA GLY A 16 -4.12 40.14 10.30
C GLY A 16 -5.33 39.32 9.85
N VAL A 17 -6.53 39.67 10.37
CA VAL A 17 -7.85 39.04 10.14
C VAL A 17 -7.75 37.61 9.56
N GLY A 18 -7.22 36.68 10.36
CA GLY A 18 -6.88 35.33 9.93
C GLY A 18 -8.11 34.44 9.69
N ASP A 19 -7.94 33.32 8.97
CA ASP A 19 -9.02 32.36 8.68
C ASP A 19 -9.78 31.93 9.95
N VAL A 20 -9.10 31.80 11.10
CA VAL A 20 -9.71 31.57 12.42
C VAL A 20 -10.90 32.51 12.67
N LYS A 21 -10.73 33.82 12.45
CA LYS A 21 -11.78 34.82 12.70
C LYS A 21 -12.99 34.62 11.78
N LEU A 22 -12.79 34.21 10.53
CA LEU A 22 -13.90 33.94 9.61
C LEU A 22 -14.74 32.75 10.06
N TYR A 23 -14.08 31.70 10.58
CA TYR A 23 -14.76 30.55 11.16
C TYR A 23 -15.45 30.90 12.47
N GLU A 24 -14.81 31.71 13.33
CA GLU A 24 -15.42 32.23 14.55
C GLU A 24 -16.65 33.09 14.24
N ASP A 25 -16.59 33.99 13.26
CA ASP A 25 -17.73 34.83 12.85
C ASP A 25 -18.90 34.00 12.30
N ALA A 26 -18.61 32.91 11.58
CA ALA A 26 -19.63 31.97 11.12
C ALA A 26 -20.28 31.22 12.30
N LEU A 27 -19.48 30.69 13.22
CA LEU A 27 -19.95 29.94 14.39
C LEU A 27 -20.58 30.83 15.48
N ALA A 28 -20.20 32.10 15.56
CA ALA A 28 -20.76 33.07 16.50
C ALA A 28 -22.26 33.29 16.27
N ARG A 29 -22.78 32.96 15.08
CA ARG A 29 -24.23 32.94 14.80
C ARG A 29 -24.98 31.99 15.74
N LEU A 30 -24.37 30.87 16.11
CA LEU A 30 -24.88 29.87 17.05
C LEU A 30 -24.80 30.31 18.52
N GLN A 31 -23.93 31.26 18.84
CA GLN A 31 -23.75 31.73 20.20
C GLN A 31 -24.84 32.76 20.56
N PRO A 32 -25.52 32.60 21.70
CA PRO A 32 -26.29 33.70 22.28
C PRO A 32 -25.32 34.85 22.57
N ARG A 33 -25.60 36.07 22.08
CA ARG A 33 -24.89 37.26 22.55
C ARG A 33 -25.28 37.48 24.00
N VAL A 34 -24.45 37.00 24.93
CA VAL A 34 -24.61 37.30 26.35
C VAL A 34 -24.18 38.76 26.56
N LEU A 35 -25.16 39.65 26.76
CA LEU A 35 -24.89 41.01 27.20
C LEU A 35 -24.52 40.97 28.68
N SER A 36 -23.21 40.86 28.99
CA SER A 36 -22.54 41.14 30.28
C SER A 36 -23.05 40.52 31.61
N THR A 37 -24.29 40.06 31.73
CA THR A 37 -24.89 39.53 32.96
C THR A 37 -25.61 38.21 32.70
N PRO A 38 -25.41 37.16 33.51
CA PRO A 38 -26.01 35.84 33.30
C PRO A 38 -27.51 35.77 33.63
N PHE A 39 -28.07 36.85 34.18
CA PHE A 39 -29.48 37.01 34.51
C PHE A 39 -29.97 38.44 34.25
N LEU A 40 -31.29 38.61 34.27
CA LEU A 40 -32.00 39.87 34.09
C LEU A 40 -33.18 39.92 35.06
N MET A 41 -33.27 40.97 35.87
CA MET A 41 -34.40 41.23 36.76
C MET A 41 -35.19 42.45 36.28
N PHE A 42 -36.51 42.37 36.27
CA PHE A 42 -37.39 43.46 35.80
C PHE A 42 -38.81 43.30 36.35
N ASP A 43 -39.57 44.38 36.31
CA ASP A 43 -40.98 44.40 36.72
C ASP A 43 -41.92 44.19 35.51
N LEU A 44 -43.12 43.68 35.79
CA LEU A 44 -44.22 43.74 34.82
C LEU A 44 -44.61 45.20 34.57
N SER A 45 -45.11 45.50 33.37
CA SER A 45 -45.47 46.85 32.93
C SER A 45 -46.64 47.43 33.73
N MET A 46 -47.54 46.58 34.23
CA MET A 46 -48.70 46.95 35.04
C MET A 46 -48.98 45.89 36.13
N PRO A 47 -49.52 46.29 37.30
CA PRO A 47 -49.93 45.33 38.33
C PRO A 47 -51.16 44.54 37.84
N MET A 48 -50.99 43.23 37.65
CA MET A 48 -52.04 42.33 37.20
C MET A 48 -51.88 40.95 37.83
N GLU A 49 -53.00 40.27 38.01
CA GLU A 49 -53.02 38.91 38.57
C GLU A 49 -53.24 37.88 37.45
N PRO A 50 -52.56 36.72 37.50
CA PRO A 50 -52.70 35.70 36.46
C PRO A 50 -54.11 35.09 36.37
N ARG A 51 -54.93 35.20 37.44
CA ARG A 51 -56.16 34.41 37.65
C ARG A 51 -55.90 32.93 37.38
N LEU A 52 -55.17 32.33 38.30
CA LEU A 52 -54.71 30.94 38.21
C LEU A 52 -55.68 30.05 38.99
N ARG A 53 -56.01 28.88 38.44
CA ARG A 53 -56.65 27.80 39.22
C ARG A 53 -55.90 26.49 39.00
N ILE A 54 -56.00 25.61 39.98
CA ILE A 54 -55.45 24.26 39.94
C ILE A 54 -56.60 23.31 39.59
N ASP A 55 -56.44 22.53 38.52
CA ASP A 55 -57.47 21.68 37.96
C ASP A 55 -58.80 22.45 37.73
N ASN A 56 -59.87 22.05 38.42
CA ASN A 56 -61.20 22.68 38.36
C ASN A 56 -61.57 23.38 39.67
N ASP A 57 -60.58 23.68 40.53
CA ASP A 57 -60.81 24.36 41.81
C ASP A 57 -61.14 25.85 41.61
N GLU A 58 -61.42 26.54 42.71
CA GLU A 58 -61.64 27.98 42.74
C GLU A 58 -60.38 28.75 42.30
N TRP A 59 -60.58 29.98 41.83
CA TRP A 59 -59.50 30.85 41.41
C TRP A 59 -58.66 31.29 42.61
N LEU A 60 -57.35 31.08 42.52
CA LEU A 60 -56.41 31.49 43.55
C LEU A 60 -56.36 33.01 43.66
N THR A 61 -56.35 33.49 44.91
CA THR A 61 -56.20 34.91 45.24
C THR A 61 -54.77 35.25 45.63
N TRP A 62 -54.33 36.49 45.39
CA TRP A 62 -52.96 36.92 45.67
C TRP A 62 -52.98 38.14 46.61
N PRO A 63 -52.27 38.10 47.75
CA PRO A 63 -51.48 36.98 48.28
C PRO A 63 -52.33 35.78 48.68
N LEU A 64 -51.79 34.57 48.52
CA LEU A 64 -52.49 33.32 48.84
C LEU A 64 -52.88 33.26 50.32
N GLY A 65 -54.08 32.74 50.58
CA GLY A 65 -54.52 32.41 51.93
C GLY A 65 -53.66 31.31 52.56
N THR A 66 -53.60 31.30 53.90
CA THR A 66 -52.88 30.25 54.66
C THR A 66 -53.42 28.86 54.35
N ASP A 67 -54.74 28.72 54.23
CA ASP A 67 -55.42 27.45 53.97
C ASP A 67 -55.21 26.97 52.54
N GLU A 68 -55.36 27.85 51.55
CA GLU A 68 -55.07 27.55 50.14
C GLU A 68 -53.62 27.07 49.98
N THR A 69 -52.69 27.76 50.64
CA THR A 69 -51.29 27.36 50.54
C THR A 69 -51.00 26.03 51.24
N ASN A 70 -51.56 25.80 52.43
CA ASN A 70 -51.43 24.51 53.12
C ASN A 70 -51.99 23.39 52.26
N HIS A 71 -53.08 23.64 51.53
CA HIS A 71 -53.68 22.70 50.61
C HIS A 71 -52.75 22.38 49.44
N ILE A 72 -52.14 23.39 48.80
CA ILE A 72 -51.17 23.19 47.71
C ILE A 72 -49.94 22.41 48.20
N ILE A 73 -49.36 22.79 49.33
CA ILE A 73 -48.15 22.13 49.87
C ILE A 73 -48.47 20.68 50.27
N SER A 74 -49.59 20.42 50.93
CA SER A 74 -49.97 19.06 51.32
C SER A 74 -50.28 18.16 50.12
N THR A 75 -50.85 18.73 49.06
CA THR A 75 -51.23 17.97 47.85
C THR A 75 -50.05 17.72 46.91
N PHE A 76 -49.17 18.71 46.73
CA PHE A 76 -48.10 18.67 45.71
C PHE A 76 -46.68 18.64 46.28
N GLY A 77 -46.52 18.67 47.61
CA GLY A 77 -45.21 18.75 48.25
C GLY A 77 -44.63 17.45 48.77
N ASN A 78 -45.35 16.32 48.71
CA ASN A 78 -44.88 15.01 49.20
C ASN A 78 -44.29 15.06 50.64
N GLY A 79 -44.86 15.88 51.52
CA GLY A 79 -44.39 16.03 52.91
C GLY A 79 -43.30 17.08 53.13
N PHE A 80 -42.82 17.75 52.08
CA PHE A 80 -41.94 18.91 52.18
C PHE A 80 -42.73 20.21 52.29
N LEU A 81 -42.10 21.26 52.86
CA LEU A 81 -42.66 22.62 52.93
C LEU A 81 -42.56 23.36 51.57
N LEU A 82 -42.64 22.64 50.45
CA LEU A 82 -42.61 23.13 49.08
C LEU A 82 -43.66 22.38 48.26
N GLY A 83 -44.62 23.06 47.66
CA GLY A 83 -45.55 22.48 46.69
C GLY A 83 -45.18 22.85 45.25
N LEU A 84 -45.00 21.87 44.37
CA LEU A 84 -44.73 22.09 42.94
C LEU A 84 -45.92 21.61 42.10
N VAL A 85 -46.75 22.54 41.65
CA VAL A 85 -47.92 22.23 40.81
C VAL A 85 -47.48 22.22 39.34
N PRO A 86 -47.52 21.07 38.64
CA PRO A 86 -47.05 21.00 37.26
C PRO A 86 -47.96 21.82 36.33
N ALA A 87 -47.39 22.38 35.26
CA ALA A 87 -48.12 23.22 34.31
C ALA A 87 -49.39 22.58 33.73
N SER A 88 -49.42 21.25 33.57
CA SER A 88 -50.58 20.51 33.05
C SER A 88 -51.82 20.57 33.96
N ARG A 89 -51.66 20.97 35.22
CA ARG A 89 -52.72 21.14 36.22
C ARG A 89 -53.16 22.59 36.37
N LEU A 90 -52.52 23.52 35.68
CA LEU A 90 -52.76 24.95 35.83
C LEU A 90 -53.57 25.48 34.65
N SER A 91 -54.52 26.36 34.94
CA SER A 91 -55.23 27.11 33.91
C SER A 91 -55.31 28.60 34.25
N PHE A 92 -55.27 29.42 33.20
CA PHE A 92 -55.27 30.88 33.25
C PHE A 92 -56.52 31.40 32.53
N GLU A 93 -57.19 32.39 33.09
CA GLU A 93 -58.34 33.04 32.44
C GLU A 93 -58.05 34.49 32.05
N ASN A 94 -57.00 35.11 32.61
CA ASN A 94 -56.67 36.50 32.32
C ASN A 94 -55.94 36.63 30.96
N SER A 95 -56.61 37.15 29.93
CA SER A 95 -55.98 37.43 28.63
C SER A 95 -54.90 38.53 28.74
N ALA A 96 -55.09 39.52 29.60
CA ALA A 96 -54.12 40.60 29.80
C ALA A 96 -52.78 40.08 30.37
N TRP A 97 -52.82 38.97 31.12
CA TRP A 97 -51.60 38.28 31.58
C TRP A 97 -50.80 37.69 30.41
N HIS A 98 -51.50 37.09 29.45
CA HIS A 98 -50.86 36.55 28.26
C HIS A 98 -50.31 37.67 27.36
N ASP A 99 -51.07 38.76 27.19
CA ASP A 99 -50.62 39.93 26.43
C ASP A 99 -49.37 40.58 27.05
N GLU A 100 -49.28 40.61 28.37
CA GLU A 100 -48.10 41.11 29.10
C GLU A 100 -46.87 40.21 28.89
N LEU A 101 -47.06 38.88 28.99
CA LEU A 101 -46.01 37.89 28.74
C LEU A 101 -45.49 37.99 27.30
N GLU A 102 -46.40 37.98 26.32
CA GLU A 102 -46.08 38.01 24.90
C GLU A 102 -45.63 39.39 24.41
N GLY A 103 -45.97 40.47 25.12
CA GLY A 103 -45.61 41.84 24.77
C GLY A 103 -44.36 42.34 25.47
N HIS A 104 -44.50 42.75 26.74
CA HIS A 104 -43.44 43.42 27.49
C HIS A 104 -42.35 42.46 27.96
N VAL A 105 -42.74 41.35 28.59
CA VAL A 105 -41.79 40.36 29.12
C VAL A 105 -40.97 39.74 28.00
N ARG A 106 -41.63 39.34 26.90
CA ARG A 106 -40.97 38.86 25.68
C ARG A 106 -39.91 39.82 25.18
N ARG A 107 -40.28 41.08 24.94
CA ARG A 107 -39.37 42.11 24.41
C ARG A 107 -38.16 42.30 25.33
N THR A 108 -38.40 42.40 26.63
CA THR A 108 -37.36 42.59 27.64
C THR A 108 -36.36 41.42 27.67
N VAL A 109 -36.85 40.18 27.64
CA VAL A 109 -36.00 38.98 27.57
C VAL A 109 -35.27 38.90 26.22
N GLN A 110 -35.96 39.22 25.11
CA GLN A 110 -35.38 39.18 23.78
C GLN A 110 -34.21 40.17 23.67
N ASP A 111 -34.41 41.42 24.06
CA ASP A 111 -33.39 42.47 24.01
C ASP A 111 -32.15 42.12 24.86
N ALA A 112 -32.35 41.39 25.96
CA ALA A 112 -31.27 40.99 26.87
C ALA A 112 -30.51 39.72 26.44
N PHE A 113 -31.22 38.70 25.96
CA PHE A 113 -30.64 37.36 25.74
C PHE A 113 -30.54 36.94 24.26
N LEU A 114 -31.24 37.62 23.33
CA LEU A 114 -31.37 37.20 21.94
C LEU A 114 -31.13 38.35 20.96
N SER A 115 -29.99 38.32 20.24
CA SER A 115 -29.69 39.29 19.18
C SER A 115 -30.60 39.19 17.94
N SER A 116 -31.20 38.02 17.74
CA SER A 116 -32.14 37.70 16.66
C SER A 116 -32.87 36.38 16.96
N GLY A 117 -34.05 36.22 16.34
CA GLY A 117 -34.93 35.06 16.52
C GLY A 117 -36.04 35.29 17.56
N SER A 118 -37.09 34.48 17.49
CA SER A 118 -38.17 34.44 18.47
C SER A 118 -37.98 33.26 19.43
N PHE A 119 -38.81 33.20 20.46
CA PHE A 119 -38.83 32.10 21.42
C PHE A 119 -40.27 31.87 21.89
N THR A 120 -40.51 30.83 22.65
CA THR A 120 -41.81 30.55 23.26
C THR A 120 -41.65 30.40 24.77
N PHE A 121 -42.67 30.86 25.50
CA PHE A 121 -42.81 30.58 26.92
C PHE A 121 -43.53 29.26 27.08
N GLN A 122 -42.91 28.30 27.77
CA GLN A 122 -43.60 27.08 28.19
C GLN A 122 -43.59 27.02 29.71
N LEU A 123 -44.76 27.11 30.34
CA LEU A 123 -44.87 26.99 31.79
C LEU A 123 -44.35 25.62 32.23
N ALA A 124 -43.49 25.60 33.24
CA ALA A 124 -42.98 24.39 33.87
C ALA A 124 -43.85 24.01 35.07
N HIS A 125 -44.01 24.94 36.02
CA HIS A 125 -44.78 24.74 37.25
C HIS A 125 -45.11 26.05 37.97
N LEU A 126 -46.05 25.97 38.92
CA LEU A 126 -46.21 26.93 40.02
C LEU A 126 -45.50 26.34 41.25
N ALA A 127 -44.58 27.10 41.83
CA ALA A 127 -43.96 26.75 43.10
C ALA A 127 -44.59 27.57 44.23
N VAL A 128 -44.96 26.90 45.33
CA VAL A 128 -45.32 27.55 46.60
C VAL A 128 -44.38 27.06 47.69
N ASP A 129 -43.48 27.93 48.11
CA ASP A 129 -42.32 27.58 48.92
C ASP A 129 -42.38 28.24 50.30
N ALA A 130 -42.33 27.40 51.33
CA ALA A 130 -42.24 27.78 52.73
C ALA A 130 -40.95 27.26 53.39
N ALA A 131 -40.05 26.63 52.60
CA ALA A 131 -38.77 26.10 53.05
C ALA A 131 -37.58 26.97 52.62
N GLY A 132 -37.67 27.61 51.45
CA GLY A 132 -36.52 28.20 50.77
C GLY A 132 -35.70 27.15 50.02
N SER A 133 -36.34 26.43 49.09
CA SER A 133 -35.72 25.37 48.30
C SER A 133 -35.28 25.89 46.93
N ARG A 134 -34.12 25.45 46.43
CA ARG A 134 -33.68 25.75 45.05
C ARG A 134 -34.63 25.17 44.00
N GLU A 135 -35.33 24.09 44.33
CA GLU A 135 -36.28 23.43 43.43
C GLU A 135 -37.49 24.30 43.10
N SER A 136 -37.78 25.37 43.88
CA SER A 136 -38.85 26.32 43.58
C SER A 136 -38.56 27.21 42.37
N LEU A 137 -37.30 27.30 41.94
CA LEU A 137 -36.86 28.16 40.84
C LEU A 137 -36.28 27.39 39.65
N VAL A 138 -35.90 26.12 39.84
CA VAL A 138 -35.21 25.33 38.82
C VAL A 138 -36.10 24.17 38.38
N PRO A 139 -36.61 24.17 37.13
CA PRO A 139 -37.39 23.05 36.61
C PRO A 139 -36.62 21.72 36.65
N ALA A 140 -37.31 20.64 37.05
CA ALA A 140 -36.74 19.30 37.13
C ALA A 140 -36.35 18.70 35.76
N SER A 141 -37.03 19.11 34.69
CA SER A 141 -36.73 18.72 33.31
C SER A 141 -36.66 19.96 32.41
N ARG A 142 -35.96 19.88 31.28
CA ARG A 142 -35.85 20.98 30.31
C ARG A 142 -36.16 20.48 28.90
N PRO A 143 -37.19 21.02 28.23
CA PRO A 143 -37.45 20.72 26.83
C PRO A 143 -36.27 21.09 25.92
N PRO A 144 -36.06 20.37 24.80
CA PRO A 144 -35.06 20.74 23.80
C PRO A 144 -35.25 22.18 23.31
N GLY A 145 -34.16 22.93 23.19
CA GLY A 145 -34.20 24.34 22.77
C GLY A 145 -34.40 25.35 23.90
N THR A 146 -34.56 24.90 25.16
CA THR A 146 -34.57 25.79 26.33
C THR A 146 -33.22 26.48 26.46
N PHE A 147 -33.18 27.81 26.36
CA PHE A 147 -31.95 28.61 26.50
C PHE A 147 -31.86 29.33 27.84
N ALA A 148 -33.00 29.58 28.50
CA ALA A 148 -33.09 30.26 29.79
C ALA A 148 -34.35 29.83 30.57
N THR A 149 -34.39 30.19 31.85
CA THR A 149 -35.57 30.04 32.72
C THR A 149 -36.09 31.43 33.07
N LEU A 150 -37.41 31.64 33.01
CA LEU A 150 -38.07 32.83 33.53
C LEU A 150 -38.86 32.45 34.79
N CYS A 151 -38.57 33.10 35.90
CA CYS A 151 -39.37 33.02 37.12
C CYS A 151 -40.12 34.34 37.33
N ILE A 152 -41.38 34.23 37.74
CA ILE A 152 -42.23 35.38 38.08
C ILE A 152 -42.70 35.18 39.51
N ALA A 153 -42.17 35.97 40.44
CA ALA A 153 -42.62 35.98 41.82
C ALA A 153 -43.99 36.67 41.88
N LEU A 154 -44.99 36.02 42.49
CA LEU A 154 -46.36 36.53 42.65
C LEU A 154 -46.54 37.17 44.04
N PRO A 155 -47.41 38.19 44.20
CA PRO A 155 -47.60 38.91 45.46
C PRO A 155 -47.75 37.95 46.64
N ALA A 156 -46.89 38.10 47.64
CA ALA A 156 -46.79 37.16 48.75
C ALA A 156 -46.06 37.79 49.95
N TRP A 157 -46.29 37.23 51.13
CA TRP A 157 -45.64 37.65 52.38
C TRP A 157 -44.81 36.51 52.96
N HIS A 158 -43.51 36.76 53.18
CA HIS A 158 -42.58 35.84 53.83
C HIS A 158 -41.41 36.58 54.49
N GLU A 159 -40.78 35.92 55.46
CA GLU A 159 -39.51 36.27 56.09
C GLU A 159 -38.45 35.21 55.72
N GLY A 160 -37.18 35.61 55.63
CA GLY A 160 -36.07 34.75 55.19
C GLY A 160 -35.20 35.34 54.09
N GLY A 161 -35.62 36.47 53.50
CA GLY A 161 -34.90 37.15 52.41
C GLY A 161 -35.28 36.61 51.02
N PRO A 162 -35.07 37.39 49.95
CA PRO A 162 -35.34 36.97 48.58
C PRO A 162 -34.26 36.03 48.03
N PRO A 163 -34.56 35.23 46.99
CA PRO A 163 -33.54 34.56 46.21
C PRO A 163 -32.53 35.56 45.63
N THR A 164 -31.25 35.18 45.61
CA THR A 164 -30.17 36.01 45.05
C THR A 164 -29.53 35.36 43.83
N PHE A 165 -29.14 36.18 42.85
CA PHE A 165 -28.57 35.72 41.58
C PHE A 165 -27.19 36.30 41.32
N GLY A 166 -26.34 35.53 40.65
CA GLY A 166 -24.97 35.90 40.27
C GLY A 166 -23.98 35.95 41.44
N ASP A 167 -22.71 36.23 41.10
CA ASP A 167 -21.62 36.22 42.08
C ASP A 167 -21.72 37.33 43.14
N ALA A 168 -22.40 38.44 42.79
CA ALA A 168 -22.67 39.54 43.70
C ALA A 168 -23.84 39.26 44.67
N ASN A 169 -24.53 38.11 44.53
CA ASN A 169 -25.73 37.75 45.28
C ASN A 169 -26.78 38.88 45.29
N GLU A 170 -27.11 39.40 44.11
CA GLU A 170 -28.10 40.48 43.99
C GLU A 170 -29.50 39.95 44.37
N PRO A 171 -30.21 40.60 45.32
CA PRO A 171 -31.53 40.17 45.76
C PRO A 171 -32.59 40.41 44.67
N TRP A 172 -33.44 39.42 44.41
CA TRP A 172 -34.45 39.49 43.36
C TRP A 172 -35.57 40.51 43.66
N TYR A 173 -36.04 40.60 44.90
CA TYR A 173 -37.10 41.52 45.31
C TYR A 173 -36.98 41.87 46.81
N GLU A 174 -37.68 42.89 47.27
CA GLU A 174 -37.83 43.18 48.71
C GLU A 174 -39.16 42.60 49.22
N ALA A 175 -39.15 42.00 50.41
CA ALA A 175 -40.36 41.53 51.09
C ALA A 175 -40.88 42.61 52.06
N PRO A 176 -42.21 42.85 52.16
CA PRO A 176 -43.30 42.12 51.53
C PRO A 176 -43.55 42.52 50.07
N MET A 177 -43.84 41.53 49.23
CA MET A 177 -43.94 41.75 47.80
C MET A 177 -45.39 42.05 47.41
N THR A 178 -45.64 43.28 46.97
CA THR A 178 -46.98 43.77 46.60
C THR A 178 -47.24 43.75 45.10
N LYS A 179 -46.22 43.52 44.28
CA LYS A 179 -46.30 43.43 42.82
C LYS A 179 -45.51 42.23 42.33
N ALA A 180 -45.94 41.65 41.20
CA ALA A 180 -45.19 40.56 40.59
C ALA A 180 -43.88 41.07 39.98
N ARG A 181 -42.79 40.32 40.18
CA ARG A 181 -41.46 40.65 39.67
C ARG A 181 -40.87 39.48 38.90
N CYS A 182 -40.16 39.77 37.82
CA CYS A 182 -39.59 38.78 36.92
C CYS A 182 -38.08 38.65 37.13
N VAL A 183 -37.56 37.43 36.97
CA VAL A 183 -36.15 37.17 36.73
C VAL A 183 -36.01 36.14 35.63
N ALA A 184 -35.21 36.45 34.62
CA ALA A 184 -34.79 35.50 33.60
C ALA A 184 -33.31 35.20 33.78
N PHE A 185 -32.91 33.93 33.75
CA PHE A 185 -31.52 33.53 33.97
C PHE A 185 -31.11 32.32 33.13
N LEU A 186 -29.81 32.27 32.80
CA LEU A 186 -29.22 31.17 32.03
C LEU A 186 -29.01 29.91 32.89
N PRO A 187 -28.96 28.71 32.29
CA PRO A 187 -28.74 27.41 32.95
C PRO A 187 -27.69 27.35 34.06
N ASN A 188 -26.60 28.10 33.93
CA ASN A 188 -25.42 28.03 34.79
C ASN A 188 -25.30 29.26 35.71
N THR A 189 -26.36 30.06 35.84
CA THR A 189 -26.35 31.24 36.72
C THR A 189 -26.26 30.80 38.18
N PRO A 190 -25.28 31.29 38.96
CA PRO A 190 -25.25 31.09 40.41
C PRO A 190 -26.55 31.60 41.04
N LEU A 191 -27.17 30.75 41.87
CA LEU A 191 -28.45 31.03 42.51
C LEU A 191 -28.41 30.52 43.94
N VAL A 192 -28.76 31.40 44.88
CA VAL A 192 -28.94 31.06 46.30
C VAL A 192 -30.39 31.35 46.68
N VAL A 193 -31.07 30.35 47.23
CA VAL A 193 -32.42 30.50 47.79
C VAL A 193 -32.30 30.41 49.30
N PRO A 194 -32.52 31.52 50.04
CA PRO A 194 -32.41 31.50 51.49
C PRO A 194 -33.61 30.80 52.12
N LYS A 195 -33.42 30.27 53.33
CA LYS A 195 -34.48 29.56 54.07
C LYS A 195 -35.62 30.52 54.42
N VAL A 196 -36.85 30.14 54.09
CA VAL A 196 -38.04 30.86 54.54
C VAL A 196 -38.29 30.55 56.03
N THR A 197 -38.33 31.58 56.87
CA THR A 197 -38.53 31.45 58.33
C THR A 197 -39.97 31.63 58.75
N LEU A 198 -40.73 32.45 58.02
CA LEU A 198 -42.14 32.73 58.27
C LEU A 198 -42.83 33.09 56.96
N GLY A 199 -44.13 32.80 56.83
CA GLY A 199 -44.86 33.05 55.58
C GLY A 199 -44.39 32.15 54.43
N ARG A 200 -44.75 32.52 53.19
CA ARG A 200 -44.58 31.68 51.99
C ARG A 200 -44.40 32.53 50.75
N CYS A 201 -43.64 32.06 49.78
CA CYS A 201 -43.50 32.70 48.47
C CYS A 201 -44.14 31.83 47.39
N ALA A 202 -44.66 32.48 46.35
CA ALA A 202 -45.28 31.80 45.22
C ALA A 202 -44.68 32.30 43.91
N MET A 203 -44.35 31.38 43.01
CA MET A 203 -43.58 31.69 41.80
C MET A 203 -44.11 30.87 40.61
N LEU A 204 -44.27 31.52 39.47
CA LEU A 204 -44.47 30.85 38.19
C LEU A 204 -43.13 30.67 37.50
N VAL A 205 -42.84 29.47 37.04
CA VAL A 205 -41.56 29.13 36.40
C VAL A 205 -41.81 28.68 34.97
N TYR A 206 -41.16 29.34 34.00
CA TYR A 206 -41.27 29.07 32.56
C TYR A 206 -39.93 28.65 31.96
N HIS A 207 -39.99 27.74 30.99
CA HIS A 207 -38.94 27.50 30.02
C HIS A 207 -39.00 28.57 28.92
N LEU A 208 -37.84 29.14 28.58
CA LEU A 208 -37.68 30.00 27.42
C LEU A 208 -37.07 29.17 26.29
N ILE A 209 -37.89 28.77 25.32
CA ILE A 209 -37.52 27.82 24.26
C ILE A 209 -37.35 28.58 22.96
N ARG A 210 -36.17 28.51 22.34
CA ARG A 210 -35.90 29.26 21.10
C ARG A 210 -36.70 28.67 19.93
N ASP A 211 -37.37 29.52 19.16
CA ASP A 211 -38.11 29.07 17.98
C ASP A 211 -37.13 28.73 16.86
N GLY A 212 -37.28 27.56 16.26
CA GLY A 212 -36.55 27.18 15.05
C GLY A 212 -35.02 27.12 15.17
N PRO A 213 -34.44 26.29 16.06
CA PRO A 213 -32.99 26.00 16.03
C PRO A 213 -32.52 25.56 14.63
N GLY A 214 -33.40 24.96 13.83
CA GLY A 214 -33.12 24.57 12.45
C GLY A 214 -32.73 25.72 11.52
N GLN A 215 -33.37 26.90 11.59
CA GLN A 215 -33.06 28.00 10.66
C GLN A 215 -31.65 28.56 10.92
N LEU A 216 -31.31 28.76 12.19
CA LEU A 216 -30.02 29.29 12.57
C LEU A 216 -28.87 28.30 12.31
N ILE A 217 -29.12 26.99 12.53
CA ILE A 217 -28.23 25.91 12.12
C ILE A 217 -28.06 25.93 10.60
N GLN A 218 -29.12 26.11 9.83
CA GLN A 218 -29.07 26.17 8.37
C GLN A 218 -28.29 27.39 7.87
N ASP A 219 -28.51 28.57 8.44
CA ASP A 219 -27.78 29.79 8.09
C ASP A 219 -26.28 29.68 8.42
N THR A 220 -25.96 28.99 9.52
CA THR A 220 -24.57 28.68 9.89
C THR A 220 -23.96 27.64 8.96
N ALA A 221 -24.71 26.58 8.61
CA ALA A 221 -24.29 25.56 7.66
C ALA A 221 -24.00 26.17 6.28
N ASN A 222 -24.83 27.09 5.81
CA ASN A 222 -24.62 27.82 4.56
C ASN A 222 -23.35 28.70 4.61
N ALA A 223 -23.10 29.37 5.73
CA ALA A 223 -21.87 30.16 5.92
C ALA A 223 -20.62 29.29 5.94
N LEU A 224 -20.66 28.15 6.64
CA LEU A 224 -19.58 27.16 6.67
C LEU A 224 -19.33 26.59 5.26
N ALA A 225 -20.38 26.20 4.54
CA ALA A 225 -20.25 25.71 3.15
C ALA A 225 -19.58 26.76 2.23
N ALA A 226 -19.92 28.04 2.39
CA ALA A 226 -19.27 29.13 1.66
C ALA A 226 -17.78 29.29 2.02
N LEU A 227 -17.40 29.08 3.30
CA LEU A 227 -16.00 29.09 3.72
C LEU A 227 -15.21 27.91 3.14
N ALA A 228 -15.79 26.71 3.08
CA ALA A 228 -15.17 25.52 2.49
C ALA A 228 -14.90 25.68 0.99
N ALA A 229 -15.77 26.42 0.28
CA ALA A 229 -15.65 26.68 -1.16
C ALA A 229 -14.66 27.80 -1.52
N ARG A 230 -14.03 28.46 -0.54
CA ARG A 230 -13.10 29.56 -0.80
C ARG A 230 -11.86 29.06 -1.56
N PRO A 231 -11.42 29.75 -2.62
CA PRO A 231 -10.15 29.45 -3.26
C PRO A 231 -9.01 29.81 -2.30
N SER A 232 -8.10 28.87 -2.07
CA SER A 232 -6.84 29.05 -1.32
C SER A 232 -6.97 29.50 0.15
N PRO A 233 -7.57 28.69 1.05
CA PRO A 233 -7.46 28.91 2.50
C PRO A 233 -5.99 28.87 2.94
N LYS A 234 -5.61 29.66 3.95
CA LYS A 234 -4.28 29.51 4.61
C LYS A 234 -4.30 28.41 5.66
N MET A 235 -5.47 28.16 6.24
CA MET A 235 -5.73 27.09 7.21
C MET A 235 -6.92 26.25 6.75
N HIS A 236 -6.81 24.95 6.96
CA HIS A 236 -7.80 23.92 6.58
C HIS A 236 -8.29 23.13 7.78
N VAL A 237 -7.45 22.91 8.80
CA VAL A 237 -7.78 22.05 9.95
C VAL A 237 -8.01 22.92 11.17
N PHE A 238 -9.24 22.90 11.68
CA PHE A 238 -9.67 23.71 12.81
C PHE A 238 -10.11 22.83 13.97
N ALA A 239 -9.84 23.29 15.19
CA ALA A 239 -10.32 22.67 16.41
C ALA A 239 -11.16 23.66 17.21
N LYS A 240 -12.31 23.24 17.72
CA LYS A 240 -13.14 24.00 18.66
C LYS A 240 -13.19 23.25 19.98
N ALA A 241 -12.80 23.90 21.08
CA ALA A 241 -12.93 23.32 22.41
C ALA A 241 -14.36 22.87 22.70
N LEU A 242 -14.51 21.68 23.28
CA LEU A 242 -15.79 21.18 23.79
C LEU A 242 -16.04 21.76 25.19
N THR A 243 -17.27 22.16 25.44
CA THR A 243 -17.69 22.74 26.74
C THR A 243 -17.68 21.66 27.84
N ASN A 244 -18.01 20.43 27.47
CA ASN A 244 -17.86 19.25 28.32
C ASN A 244 -16.68 18.44 27.78
N ALA A 245 -15.74 18.03 28.64
CA ALA A 245 -14.61 17.17 28.28
C ALA A 245 -15.09 15.72 28.01
N SER A 246 -15.84 15.53 26.93
CA SER A 246 -16.37 14.23 26.51
C SER A 246 -16.38 14.13 24.99
N VAL A 247 -15.76 13.08 24.47
CA VAL A 247 -15.81 12.68 23.05
C VAL A 247 -17.11 11.93 22.68
N CYS A 248 -18.05 11.79 23.61
CA CYS A 248 -19.33 11.14 23.36
C CYS A 248 -20.34 12.14 22.78
N SER A 249 -20.74 11.91 21.52
CA SER A 249 -21.66 12.80 20.79
C SER A 249 -23.01 13.02 21.48
N SER A 250 -23.54 12.05 22.23
CA SER A 250 -24.79 12.19 23.00
C SER A 250 -24.66 13.15 24.19
N ASN A 251 -23.44 13.35 24.68
CA ASN A 251 -23.14 14.13 25.89
C ASN A 251 -22.64 15.55 25.57
N LEU A 252 -22.65 15.94 24.29
CA LEU A 252 -22.28 17.29 23.88
C LEU A 252 -23.23 18.33 24.46
N ALA A 253 -22.66 19.42 24.96
CA ALA A 253 -23.40 20.59 25.39
C ALA A 253 -24.24 21.15 24.23
N PRO A 254 -25.35 21.86 24.49
CA PRO A 254 -26.27 22.31 23.45
C PRO A 254 -25.60 23.11 22.31
N LEU A 255 -24.65 23.98 22.64
CA LEU A 255 -23.91 24.79 21.66
C LEU A 255 -22.96 23.93 20.80
N ASP A 256 -22.26 22.97 21.42
CA ASP A 256 -21.37 22.05 20.71
C ASP A 256 -22.15 21.13 19.78
N ARG A 257 -23.32 20.67 20.23
CA ARG A 257 -24.25 19.89 19.42
C ARG A 257 -24.79 20.70 18.24
N ALA A 258 -25.15 21.96 18.44
CA ALA A 258 -25.58 22.85 17.36
C ALA A 258 -24.45 23.10 16.35
N THR A 259 -23.22 23.27 16.84
CA THR A 259 -22.02 23.44 15.99
C THR A 259 -21.76 22.19 15.14
N LEU A 260 -21.75 21.02 15.78
CA LEU A 260 -21.62 19.73 15.10
C LEU A 260 -22.73 19.55 14.06
N THR A 261 -23.98 19.86 14.42
CA THR A 261 -25.12 19.74 13.50
C THR A 261 -24.96 20.68 12.31
N ALA A 262 -24.52 21.92 12.50
CA ALA A 262 -24.28 22.86 11.41
C ALA A 262 -23.16 22.39 10.46
N LEU A 263 -22.06 21.85 11.00
CA LEU A 263 -20.98 21.28 10.20
C LEU A 263 -21.45 20.08 9.38
N LEU A 264 -22.17 19.14 9.98
CA LEU A 264 -22.73 17.98 9.27
C LEU A 264 -23.77 18.39 8.23
N THR A 265 -24.63 19.35 8.56
CA THR A 265 -25.67 19.87 7.64
C THR A 265 -25.06 20.56 6.44
N SER A 266 -23.89 21.21 6.58
CA SER A 266 -23.18 21.85 5.47
C SER A 266 -22.72 20.86 4.40
N LYS A 267 -22.52 19.58 4.77
CA LYS A 267 -21.92 18.50 3.95
C LYS A 267 -20.53 18.81 3.38
N ALA A 268 -19.94 19.94 3.76
CA ALA A 268 -18.68 20.43 3.20
C ALA A 268 -17.45 20.05 4.05
N TYR A 269 -17.67 19.57 5.27
CA TYR A 269 -16.63 19.26 6.24
C TYR A 269 -16.68 17.81 6.67
N ASP A 270 -15.51 17.26 6.94
CA ASP A 270 -15.33 16.11 7.80
C ASP A 270 -15.18 16.59 9.23
N VAL A 271 -15.73 15.82 10.17
CA VAL A 271 -15.75 16.18 11.58
C VAL A 271 -15.46 14.94 12.41
N VAL A 272 -14.60 15.11 13.42
CA VAL A 272 -14.30 14.09 14.43
C VAL A 272 -14.23 14.73 15.81
N LEU A 273 -14.63 13.97 16.82
CA LEU A 273 -14.46 14.33 18.22
C LEU A 273 -13.12 13.78 18.67
N VAL A 274 -12.26 14.63 19.22
CA VAL A 274 -10.86 14.32 19.53
C VAL A 274 -10.59 14.51 21.01
N GLU A 275 -9.84 13.57 21.57
CA GLU A 275 -9.12 13.71 22.82
C GLU A 275 -7.65 14.02 22.51
N HIS A 276 -7.12 15.08 23.10
CA HIS A 276 -5.75 15.52 22.85
C HIS A 276 -4.74 14.78 23.72
N GLU A 277 -3.51 14.64 23.23
CA GLU A 277 -2.42 14.06 24.01
C GLU A 277 -2.01 14.99 25.15
N GLU A 278 -1.93 14.44 26.36
CA GLU A 278 -1.41 15.13 27.54
C GLU A 278 0.13 15.09 27.55
N ALA A 279 0.77 16.25 27.71
CA ALA A 279 2.22 16.38 27.86
C ALA A 279 2.64 16.13 29.31
N ASP A 280 3.94 15.91 29.52
CA ASP A 280 4.52 15.62 30.84
C ASP A 280 4.27 16.73 31.90
N ASP A 281 3.96 17.95 31.47
CA ASP A 281 3.63 19.08 32.34
C ASP A 281 2.12 19.25 32.64
N GLY A 282 1.30 18.30 32.18
CA GLY A 282 -0.17 18.32 32.31
C GLY A 282 -0.86 19.23 31.29
N SER A 283 -0.13 19.86 30.37
CA SER A 283 -0.72 20.62 29.26
C SER A 283 -1.07 19.71 28.09
N PHE A 284 -2.13 20.02 27.34
CA PHE A 284 -2.48 19.25 26.14
C PHE A 284 -1.71 19.74 24.91
N THR A 285 -1.31 18.82 24.03
CA THR A 285 -0.65 19.12 22.75
C THR A 285 -1.65 19.12 21.59
N ALA A 286 -1.20 19.57 20.41
CA ALA A 286 -2.00 19.48 19.19
C ALA A 286 -2.11 18.04 18.63
N GLY A 287 -1.50 17.04 19.31
CA GLY A 287 -1.62 15.63 19.00
C GLY A 287 -3.04 15.09 19.25
N ILE A 288 -3.37 13.99 18.57
CA ILE A 288 -4.65 13.28 18.67
C ILE A 288 -4.37 11.98 19.43
N ALA A 289 -4.79 11.88 20.69
CA ALA A 289 -4.63 10.66 21.49
C ALA A 289 -5.68 9.61 21.13
N SER A 290 -6.93 10.06 21.00
CA SER A 290 -8.06 9.23 20.60
C SER A 290 -9.06 10.07 19.80
N TYR A 291 -9.88 9.41 18.98
CA TYR A 291 -10.97 10.09 18.27
C TYR A 291 -12.20 9.20 18.10
N ALA A 292 -13.36 9.84 17.94
CA ALA A 292 -14.62 9.19 17.66
C ALA A 292 -15.38 9.92 16.54
N PRO A 293 -15.96 9.20 15.56
CA PRO A 293 -16.84 9.82 14.59
C PRO A 293 -18.14 10.30 15.27
N PRO A 294 -18.75 11.39 14.78
CA PRO A 294 -20.10 11.78 15.20
C PRO A 294 -21.11 10.63 14.98
N HIS A 295 -22.13 10.56 15.84
CA HIS A 295 -23.16 9.52 15.72
C HIS A 295 -23.83 9.55 14.33
N GLY A 296 -23.87 8.39 13.66
CA GLY A 296 -24.46 8.24 12.33
C GLY A 296 -23.56 8.66 11.15
N VAL A 297 -22.30 9.04 11.41
CA VAL A 297 -21.31 9.31 10.35
C VAL A 297 -20.45 8.05 10.14
N GLU A 298 -20.52 7.47 8.95
CA GLU A 298 -19.62 6.39 8.55
C GLU A 298 -18.23 6.94 8.24
N MET A 299 -17.19 6.31 8.78
CA MET A 299 -15.81 6.59 8.41
C MET A 299 -15.38 5.63 7.32
N ASP A 300 -15.03 6.17 6.16
CA ASP A 300 -14.36 5.41 5.11
C ASP A 300 -12.84 5.30 5.40
N ALA A 301 -12.17 4.40 4.68
CA ALA A 301 -10.72 4.23 4.80
C ALA A 301 -9.95 5.52 4.45
N ALA A 302 -10.48 6.33 3.54
CA ALA A 302 -9.88 7.60 3.12
C ALA A 302 -9.83 8.63 4.27
N MET A 303 -10.87 8.67 5.09
CA MET A 303 -10.96 9.54 6.26
C MET A 303 -10.00 9.06 7.36
N HIS A 304 -9.86 7.74 7.54
CA HIS A 304 -8.90 7.16 8.49
C HIS A 304 -7.45 7.57 8.15
N ASP A 305 -7.02 7.34 6.90
CA ASP A 305 -5.70 7.76 6.40
C ASP A 305 -5.45 9.27 6.57
N CYS A 306 -6.50 10.07 6.40
CA CYS A 306 -6.38 11.51 6.55
C CYS A 306 -6.09 11.89 8.01
N ILE A 307 -6.82 11.32 8.97
CA ILE A 307 -6.76 11.69 10.40
C ILE A 307 -5.37 11.51 10.99
N ASP A 308 -4.70 10.40 10.69
CA ASP A 308 -3.36 10.08 11.20
C ASP A 308 -2.30 11.12 10.76
N SER A 309 -2.59 11.90 9.73
CA SER A 309 -1.70 12.92 9.16
C SER A 309 -2.15 14.36 9.41
N LEU A 310 -3.23 14.55 10.17
CA LEU A 310 -3.76 15.88 10.48
C LEU A 310 -2.87 16.61 11.47
N VAL A 311 -2.72 17.91 11.22
CA VAL A 311 -2.10 18.85 12.13
C VAL A 311 -3.08 19.99 12.31
N ILE A 312 -3.47 20.26 13.54
CA ILE A 312 -4.40 21.35 13.86
C ILE A 312 -3.70 22.68 13.56
N GLN A 313 -4.33 23.50 12.71
CA GLN A 313 -3.75 24.76 12.21
C GLN A 313 -4.36 25.99 12.89
N GLY A 314 -5.60 25.88 13.35
CA GLY A 314 -6.30 26.95 14.07
C GLY A 314 -7.19 26.41 15.19
N ILE A 315 -7.16 27.08 16.34
CA ILE A 315 -8.04 26.79 17.48
C ILE A 315 -9.04 27.94 17.56
N LEU A 316 -10.33 27.59 17.54
CA LEU A 316 -11.43 28.56 17.57
C LEU A 316 -11.82 28.88 19.01
N PHE A 317 -12.08 30.16 19.29
CA PHE A 317 -12.46 30.69 20.60
C PHE A 317 -11.43 30.38 21.71
N ALA A 318 -10.15 30.29 21.33
CA ALA A 318 -9.08 29.81 22.20
C ALA A 318 -8.87 30.68 23.45
N THR A 319 -8.72 30.00 24.59
CA THR A 319 -7.88 30.44 25.73
C THR A 319 -6.43 30.06 25.43
N ASP A 320 -5.42 30.62 26.11
CA ASP A 320 -3.99 30.34 25.82
C ASP A 320 -3.58 28.86 25.99
N GLU A 321 -4.48 28.00 26.50
CA GLU A 321 -4.29 26.55 26.72
C GLU A 321 -5.18 25.70 25.79
N LEU A 322 -4.63 24.56 25.32
CA LEU A 322 -5.35 23.56 24.53
C LEU A 322 -6.31 22.76 25.43
N PRO A 323 -7.58 22.54 25.02
CA PRO A 323 -8.54 21.78 25.79
C PRO A 323 -8.23 20.27 25.76
N ALA A 324 -8.68 19.53 26.78
CA ALA A 324 -8.57 18.06 26.80
C ALA A 324 -9.35 17.39 25.66
N CYS A 325 -10.52 17.94 25.30
CA CYS A 325 -11.33 17.45 24.19
C CYS A 325 -11.73 18.59 23.25
N SER A 326 -11.71 18.33 21.94
CA SER A 326 -12.17 19.28 20.93
C SER A 326 -12.98 18.61 19.82
N LEU A 327 -13.76 19.44 19.13
CA LEU A 327 -14.35 19.12 17.85
C LEU A 327 -13.37 19.56 16.76
N VAL A 328 -12.79 18.59 16.03
CA VAL A 328 -11.83 18.84 14.95
C VAL A 328 -12.53 18.65 13.62
N PHE A 329 -12.33 19.59 12.70
CA PHE A 329 -12.96 19.56 11.39
C PHE A 329 -12.10 20.20 10.30
N TRP A 330 -12.29 19.73 9.06
CA TRP A 330 -11.59 20.23 7.88
C TRP A 330 -12.48 20.09 6.64
N PRO A 331 -12.33 20.95 5.61
CA PRO A 331 -13.07 20.81 4.37
C PRO A 331 -12.81 19.45 3.72
N LYS A 332 -13.83 18.79 3.18
CA LYS A 332 -13.67 17.50 2.49
C LYS A 332 -12.63 17.55 1.36
N SER A 333 -12.55 18.69 0.67
CA SER A 333 -11.57 18.95 -0.40
C SER A 333 -10.11 18.85 0.07
N TYR A 334 -9.87 19.00 1.38
CA TYR A 334 -8.55 18.88 1.98
C TYR A 334 -8.05 17.43 2.06
N ARG A 335 -8.95 16.42 2.05
CA ARG A 335 -8.57 14.99 2.03
C ARG A 335 -7.57 14.70 0.92
N VAL A 336 -7.79 15.31 -0.24
CA VAL A 336 -6.97 15.12 -1.46
C VAL A 336 -5.51 15.53 -1.29
N HIS A 337 -5.17 16.37 -0.31
CA HIS A 337 -3.79 16.74 -0.01
C HIS A 337 -3.09 15.78 0.95
N LYS A 338 -3.83 14.91 1.64
CA LYS A 338 -3.33 14.02 2.69
C LYS A 338 -3.36 12.55 2.30
N MET A 339 -4.36 12.15 1.52
CA MET A 339 -4.50 10.76 1.05
C MET A 339 -3.32 10.33 0.16
N SER A 340 -3.06 9.02 0.16
CA SER A 340 -2.09 8.42 -0.76
C SER A 340 -2.55 8.52 -2.22
N LEU A 341 -1.59 8.56 -3.16
CA LEU A 341 -1.92 8.58 -4.60
C LEU A 341 -2.66 7.31 -5.04
N ALA A 342 -2.42 6.17 -4.40
CA ALA A 342 -3.10 4.92 -4.69
C ALA A 342 -4.62 5.05 -4.45
N VAL A 343 -5.03 5.53 -3.27
CA VAL A 343 -6.45 5.70 -2.95
C VAL A 343 -7.10 6.75 -3.86
N LEU A 344 -6.42 7.86 -4.12
CA LEU A 344 -6.94 8.92 -5.00
C LEU A 344 -7.11 8.47 -6.45
N SER A 345 -6.12 7.77 -7.00
CA SER A 345 -6.18 7.26 -8.38
C SER A 345 -7.29 6.23 -8.53
N ARG A 346 -7.47 5.37 -7.53
CA ARG A 346 -8.55 4.40 -7.50
C ARG A 346 -9.92 5.07 -7.44
N ALA A 347 -10.08 6.05 -6.55
CA ALA A 347 -11.33 6.80 -6.41
C ALA A 347 -11.68 7.57 -7.70
N ILE A 348 -10.69 8.19 -8.34
CA ILE A 348 -10.87 8.87 -9.63
C ILE A 348 -11.28 7.89 -10.74
N LEU A 349 -10.68 6.69 -10.77
CA LEU A 349 -11.05 5.63 -11.70
C LEU A 349 -12.49 5.15 -11.48
N ASP A 350 -12.86 4.86 -10.24
CA ASP A 350 -14.20 4.39 -9.89
C ASP A 350 -15.25 5.50 -10.15
N ALA A 351 -14.93 6.77 -9.89
CA ALA A 351 -15.78 7.90 -10.25
C ALA A 351 -15.91 8.08 -11.77
N SER A 352 -14.82 7.85 -12.53
CA SER A 352 -14.84 7.90 -14.00
C SER A 352 -15.66 6.77 -14.61
N ARG A 353 -15.80 5.63 -13.92
CA ARG A 353 -16.70 4.52 -14.28
C ARG A 353 -18.15 4.73 -13.84
N GLY A 354 -18.42 5.79 -13.05
CA GLY A 354 -19.75 6.05 -12.48
C GLY A 354 -20.11 5.14 -11.30
N THR A 355 -19.13 4.48 -10.67
CA THR A 355 -19.35 3.59 -9.53
C THR A 355 -19.13 4.27 -8.18
N ALA A 356 -18.39 5.38 -8.12
CA ALA A 356 -18.18 6.15 -6.90
C ALA A 356 -19.20 7.30 -6.77
N THR A 357 -19.68 7.55 -5.55
CA THR A 357 -20.66 8.61 -5.22
C THR A 357 -20.02 9.84 -4.58
N GLU A 358 -18.83 9.72 -4.00
CA GLU A 358 -18.15 10.82 -3.30
C GLU A 358 -16.91 11.31 -4.05
N LEU A 359 -16.87 12.62 -4.34
CA LEU A 359 -15.76 13.31 -5.00
C LEU A 359 -14.92 14.14 -4.02
N TYR A 360 -14.93 13.76 -2.73
CA TYR A 360 -14.17 14.39 -1.66
C TYR A 360 -14.31 15.92 -1.63
N GLY A 361 -15.53 16.44 -1.82
CA GLY A 361 -15.80 17.89 -1.80
C GLY A 361 -15.53 18.63 -3.11
N TYR A 362 -15.11 17.95 -4.18
CA TYR A 362 -15.00 18.54 -5.53
C TYR A 362 -16.33 18.41 -6.30
N ALA A 363 -16.62 19.40 -7.14
CA ALA A 363 -17.87 19.45 -7.90
C ALA A 363 -17.89 18.45 -9.08
N SER A 364 -16.73 18.07 -9.59
CA SER A 364 -16.60 17.12 -10.70
C SER A 364 -15.34 16.26 -10.58
N VAL A 365 -15.34 15.12 -11.28
CA VAL A 365 -14.14 14.26 -11.42
C VAL A 365 -13.00 15.04 -12.08
N ASP A 366 -13.31 15.93 -13.02
CA ASP A 366 -12.31 16.73 -13.73
C ASP A 366 -11.61 17.70 -12.76
N ASP A 367 -12.34 18.34 -11.83
CA ASP A 367 -11.76 19.21 -10.79
C ASP A 367 -10.86 18.42 -9.83
N LEU A 368 -11.31 17.23 -9.44
CA LEU A 368 -10.52 16.32 -8.60
C LEU A 368 -9.23 15.91 -9.30
N ILE A 369 -9.29 15.53 -10.58
CA ILE A 369 -8.11 15.21 -11.39
C ILE A 369 -7.15 16.39 -11.42
N VAL A 370 -7.61 17.61 -11.70
CA VAL A 370 -6.75 18.81 -11.79
C VAL A 370 -5.98 19.06 -10.50
N VAL A 371 -6.56 18.78 -9.33
CA VAL A 371 -5.85 18.93 -8.04
C VAL A 371 -4.90 17.77 -7.74
N VAL A 372 -5.24 16.54 -8.17
CA VAL A 372 -4.39 15.36 -7.91
C VAL A 372 -3.19 15.28 -8.86
N LEU A 373 -3.37 15.66 -10.13
CA LEU A 373 -2.38 15.48 -11.19
C LEU A 373 -0.99 16.07 -10.85
N PRO A 374 -0.86 17.29 -10.30
CA PRO A 374 0.44 17.85 -9.94
C PRO A 374 1.21 17.03 -8.90
N ARG A 375 0.53 16.21 -8.08
CA ARG A 375 1.19 15.37 -7.08
C ARG A 375 2.03 14.24 -7.69
N PHE A 376 1.79 13.88 -8.94
CA PHE A 376 2.62 12.91 -9.68
C PHE A 376 3.97 13.50 -10.12
N ALA A 377 4.14 14.83 -10.14
CA ALA A 377 5.39 15.45 -10.59
C ALA A 377 6.56 15.31 -9.58
N GLY A 378 6.25 15.14 -8.29
CA GLY A 378 7.24 15.14 -7.21
C GLY A 378 7.40 13.80 -6.49
N SER A 379 6.69 12.76 -6.92
CA SER A 379 6.67 11.46 -6.26
C SER A 379 6.55 10.37 -7.31
N CYS A 380 7.54 9.47 -7.39
CA CYS A 380 7.37 8.21 -8.09
C CYS A 380 6.38 7.38 -7.27
N PRO A 381 5.19 7.03 -7.78
CA PRO A 381 4.23 6.26 -7.00
C PRO A 381 4.83 4.90 -6.63
N ASP A 382 4.59 4.45 -5.40
CA ASP A 382 5.17 3.20 -4.89
C ASP A 382 4.72 1.96 -5.68
N ALA A 383 3.58 2.05 -6.40
CA ALA A 383 3.01 0.95 -7.17
C ALA A 383 2.59 1.38 -8.58
N ALA A 384 2.94 0.56 -9.58
CA ALA A 384 2.59 0.76 -10.98
C ALA A 384 1.07 0.87 -11.22
N SER A 385 0.27 0.15 -10.43
CA SER A 385 -1.20 0.19 -10.46
C SER A 385 -1.75 1.61 -10.24
N THR A 386 -1.09 2.44 -9.44
CA THR A 386 -1.54 3.82 -9.15
C THR A 386 -1.54 4.68 -10.41
N VAL A 387 -0.45 4.62 -11.18
CA VAL A 387 -0.31 5.36 -12.45
C VAL A 387 -1.27 4.80 -13.49
N LEU A 388 -1.43 3.46 -13.54
CA LEU A 388 -2.36 2.80 -14.47
C LEU A 388 -3.82 3.18 -14.20
N ASP A 389 -4.23 3.21 -12.93
CA ASP A 389 -5.59 3.61 -12.54
C ASP A 389 -5.85 5.07 -12.94
N MET A 390 -4.88 5.96 -12.66
CA MET A 390 -4.97 7.36 -13.08
C MET A 390 -5.06 7.49 -14.60
N TYR A 391 -4.16 6.86 -15.36
CA TYR A 391 -4.14 6.93 -16.83
C TYR A 391 -5.44 6.39 -17.44
N THR A 392 -5.92 5.24 -16.95
CA THR A 392 -7.20 4.65 -17.37
C THR A 392 -8.35 5.62 -17.13
N ALA A 393 -8.37 6.29 -15.97
CA ALA A 393 -9.39 7.29 -15.68
C ALA A 393 -9.33 8.47 -16.66
N LEU A 394 -8.13 8.99 -16.97
CA LEU A 394 -7.95 10.08 -17.95
C LEU A 394 -8.51 9.71 -19.34
N GLY A 395 -8.24 8.48 -19.81
CA GLY A 395 -8.78 7.96 -21.06
C GLY A 395 -10.31 7.88 -21.05
N LEU A 396 -10.90 7.34 -19.97
CA LEU A 396 -12.37 7.22 -19.81
C LEU A 396 -13.08 8.58 -19.79
N ARG A 397 -12.45 9.63 -19.25
CA ARG A 397 -13.03 10.97 -19.21
C ARG A 397 -13.10 11.65 -20.57
N GLY A 398 -12.34 11.17 -21.57
CA GLY A 398 -12.35 11.76 -22.91
C GLY A 398 -11.79 13.19 -22.97
N ARG A 399 -11.00 13.61 -21.98
CA ARG A 399 -10.44 14.97 -21.88
C ARG A 399 -9.01 14.99 -22.42
N PHE A 400 -8.88 15.12 -23.74
CA PHE A 400 -7.58 15.09 -24.43
C PHE A 400 -6.52 16.01 -23.81
N ASN A 401 -6.85 17.24 -23.44
CA ASN A 401 -5.87 18.19 -22.87
C ASN A 401 -5.24 17.70 -21.56
N ILE A 402 -6.02 17.02 -20.70
CA ILE A 402 -5.54 16.49 -19.42
C ILE A 402 -4.67 15.25 -19.66
N LEU A 403 -5.11 14.35 -20.54
CA LEU A 403 -4.35 13.18 -20.96
C LEU A 403 -3.02 13.59 -21.59
N ALA A 404 -3.04 14.56 -22.49
CA ALA A 404 -1.86 15.12 -23.13
C ALA A 404 -0.88 15.67 -22.09
N TYR A 405 -1.35 16.50 -21.15
CA TYR A 405 -0.51 17.02 -20.07
C TYR A 405 0.12 15.91 -19.22
N PHE A 406 -0.64 14.87 -18.89
CA PHE A 406 -0.10 13.72 -18.15
C PHE A 406 1.03 13.02 -18.92
N LEU A 407 0.78 12.70 -20.20
CA LEU A 407 1.77 12.07 -21.07
C LEU A 407 3.04 12.93 -21.22
N THR A 408 2.89 14.22 -21.49
CA THR A 408 4.02 15.11 -21.78
C THR A 408 4.80 15.54 -20.57
N THR A 409 4.15 15.64 -19.40
CA THR A 409 4.73 16.34 -18.23
C THR A 409 4.97 15.41 -17.05
N LEU A 410 4.17 14.35 -16.88
CA LEU A 410 4.19 13.56 -15.64
C LEU A 410 4.59 12.09 -15.82
N PHE A 411 4.30 11.49 -16.98
CA PHE A 411 4.51 10.06 -17.16
C PHE A 411 6.00 9.69 -17.32
N HIS A 412 6.54 8.97 -16.32
CA HIS A 412 7.85 8.32 -16.40
C HIS A 412 7.69 6.82 -16.61
N PRO A 413 8.38 6.22 -17.59
CA PRO A 413 8.18 4.83 -17.93
C PRO A 413 8.98 3.92 -16.97
N THR A 414 8.31 2.87 -16.50
CA THR A 414 8.96 1.65 -16.03
C THR A 414 8.52 0.51 -16.93
N ARG A 415 9.18 -0.64 -16.89
CA ARG A 415 8.79 -1.82 -17.69
C ARG A 415 7.32 -2.18 -17.50
N GLU A 416 6.88 -2.31 -16.24
CA GLU A 416 5.51 -2.67 -15.89
C GLU A 416 4.50 -1.61 -16.33
N LEU A 417 4.83 -0.33 -16.11
CA LEU A 417 3.98 0.78 -16.52
C LEU A 417 3.82 0.86 -18.03
N LEU A 418 4.92 0.65 -18.76
CA LEU A 418 4.90 0.72 -20.21
C LEU A 418 4.07 -0.41 -20.83
N GLU A 419 4.12 -1.62 -20.25
CA GLU A 419 3.30 -2.75 -20.70
C GLU A 419 1.80 -2.52 -20.47
N GLY A 420 1.43 -1.91 -19.34
CA GLY A 420 0.03 -1.55 -19.07
C GLY A 420 -0.46 -0.35 -19.89
N ILE A 421 0.32 0.74 -19.93
CA ILE A 421 -0.04 1.98 -20.64
C ILE A 421 0.02 1.78 -22.15
N GLY A 422 0.93 0.98 -22.69
CA GLY A 422 1.03 0.74 -24.13
C GLY A 422 -0.30 0.31 -24.77
N ARG A 423 -1.02 -0.61 -24.12
CA ARG A 423 -2.34 -1.07 -24.59
C ARG A 423 -3.39 0.05 -24.54
N LEU A 424 -3.41 0.82 -23.45
CA LEU A 424 -4.33 1.93 -23.27
C LEU A 424 -4.01 3.09 -24.24
N LEU A 425 -2.75 3.30 -24.56
CA LEU A 425 -2.29 4.31 -25.51
C LEU A 425 -2.79 4.03 -26.93
N VAL A 426 -2.80 2.77 -27.37
CA VAL A 426 -3.41 2.40 -28.67
C VAL A 426 -4.93 2.60 -28.65
N GLN A 427 -5.59 2.29 -27.53
CA GLN A 427 -7.01 2.60 -27.36
C GLN A 427 -7.26 4.12 -27.47
N ASP A 428 -6.45 4.94 -26.83
CA ASP A 428 -6.56 6.40 -26.88
C ASP A 428 -6.27 6.95 -28.28
N ILE A 429 -5.32 6.37 -29.03
CA ILE A 429 -5.11 6.69 -30.45
C ILE A 429 -6.36 6.39 -31.28
N ARG A 430 -7.07 5.29 -31.00
CA ARG A 430 -8.34 4.96 -31.68
C ARG A 430 -9.46 5.93 -31.31
N VAL A 431 -9.50 6.40 -30.06
CA VAL A 431 -10.54 7.31 -29.54
C VAL A 431 -10.33 8.76 -30.00
N PHE A 432 -9.13 9.31 -29.80
CA PHE A 432 -8.82 10.72 -30.10
C PHE A 432 -8.31 10.94 -31.53
N GLY A 433 -7.87 9.87 -32.19
CA GLY A 433 -7.27 9.92 -33.52
C GLY A 433 -5.76 10.20 -33.48
N TRP A 434 -5.06 9.63 -34.45
CA TRP A 434 -3.61 9.79 -34.62
C TRP A 434 -3.13 11.26 -34.67
N PRO A 435 -3.77 12.18 -35.44
CA PRO A 435 -3.30 13.56 -35.53
C PRO A 435 -3.26 14.30 -34.19
N ALA A 436 -4.20 14.02 -33.29
CA ALA A 436 -4.22 14.62 -31.95
C ALA A 436 -3.11 14.01 -31.08
N MET A 437 -2.98 12.68 -31.07
CA MET A 437 -2.03 11.96 -30.22
C MET A 437 -0.56 12.10 -30.64
N ALA A 438 -0.27 12.35 -31.92
CA ALA A 438 1.09 12.41 -32.44
C ALA A 438 1.97 13.44 -31.71
N THR A 439 1.45 14.63 -31.42
CA THR A 439 2.21 15.70 -30.76
C THR A 439 2.53 15.39 -29.29
N PRO A 440 1.55 15.03 -28.42
CA PRO A 440 1.86 14.61 -27.05
C PRO A 440 2.84 13.44 -26.98
N LEU A 441 2.68 12.43 -27.85
CA LEU A 441 3.60 11.28 -27.87
C LEU A 441 5.02 11.69 -28.28
N ARG A 442 5.15 12.59 -29.26
CA ARG A 442 6.47 13.13 -29.65
C ARG A 442 7.13 13.88 -28.50
N THR A 443 6.39 14.75 -27.81
CA THR A 443 6.91 15.50 -26.66
C THR A 443 7.30 14.57 -25.52
N MET A 444 6.50 13.55 -25.24
CA MET A 444 6.79 12.53 -24.24
C MET A 444 8.09 11.78 -24.57
N VAL A 445 8.22 11.27 -25.79
CA VAL A 445 9.41 10.55 -26.26
C VAL A 445 10.64 11.46 -26.25
N GLY A 446 10.52 12.70 -26.71
CA GLY A 446 11.62 13.67 -26.70
C GLY A 446 12.10 14.00 -25.29
N ARG A 447 11.20 14.06 -24.30
CA ARG A 447 11.58 14.21 -22.88
C ARG A 447 12.32 12.96 -22.38
N TRP A 448 11.79 11.77 -22.66
CA TRP A 448 12.42 10.51 -22.23
C TRP A 448 13.83 10.34 -22.79
N ALA A 449 14.03 10.74 -24.05
CA ALA A 449 15.34 10.75 -24.72
C ALA A 449 16.41 11.59 -23.98
N LEU A 450 15.99 12.55 -23.16
CA LEU A 450 16.87 13.46 -22.42
C LEU A 450 16.91 13.19 -20.92
N THR A 451 16.14 12.22 -20.42
CA THR A 451 15.97 11.99 -18.97
C THR A 451 16.94 10.94 -18.44
N SER A 452 16.95 9.75 -19.03
CA SER A 452 17.84 8.64 -18.65
C SER A 452 17.99 7.63 -19.79
N SER A 453 19.01 6.78 -19.75
CA SER A 453 19.18 5.68 -20.71
C SER A 453 18.04 4.66 -20.64
N THR A 454 17.51 4.40 -19.45
CA THR A 454 16.37 3.50 -19.22
C THR A 454 15.09 4.07 -19.83
N ASP A 455 14.80 5.36 -19.59
CA ASP A 455 13.65 6.05 -20.18
C ASP A 455 13.77 6.07 -21.70
N THR A 456 14.98 6.28 -22.21
CA THR A 456 15.27 6.24 -23.65
C THR A 456 15.05 4.84 -24.23
N ALA A 457 15.52 3.79 -23.59
CA ALA A 457 15.28 2.41 -24.02
C ALA A 457 13.78 2.05 -24.00
N HIS A 458 13.03 2.56 -23.00
CA HIS A 458 11.56 2.45 -22.98
C HIS A 458 10.89 3.22 -24.13
N GLY A 459 11.40 4.41 -24.46
CA GLY A 459 10.99 5.17 -25.64
C GLY A 459 11.21 4.38 -26.94
N TYR A 460 12.39 3.80 -27.10
CA TYR A 460 12.72 2.93 -28.24
C TYR A 460 11.76 1.73 -28.34
N ARG A 461 11.54 1.00 -27.24
CA ARG A 461 10.59 -0.13 -27.18
C ARG A 461 9.18 0.29 -27.57
N LEU A 462 8.70 1.44 -27.07
CA LEU A 462 7.38 1.98 -27.44
C LEU A 462 7.30 2.29 -28.93
N VAL A 463 8.27 3.01 -29.48
CA VAL A 463 8.27 3.40 -30.90
C VAL A 463 8.38 2.17 -31.81
N ALA A 464 9.22 1.19 -31.46
CA ALA A 464 9.32 -0.09 -32.17
C ALA A 464 8.03 -0.92 -32.08
N SER A 465 7.32 -0.89 -30.95
CA SER A 465 6.01 -1.53 -30.79
C SER A 465 4.94 -0.88 -31.65
N LEU A 466 4.87 0.46 -31.66
CA LEU A 466 3.95 1.21 -32.53
C LEU A 466 4.22 0.95 -34.02
N ALA A 467 5.49 0.75 -34.38
CA ALA A 467 5.91 0.36 -35.73
C ALA A 467 5.62 -1.11 -36.07
N GLY A 468 5.34 -1.96 -35.08
CA GLY A 468 5.09 -3.38 -35.25
C GLY A 468 6.34 -4.22 -35.51
N VAL A 469 7.52 -3.78 -35.05
CA VAL A 469 8.81 -4.46 -35.28
C VAL A 469 9.52 -4.91 -34.00
N ALA A 470 8.99 -4.55 -32.83
CA ALA A 470 9.50 -5.05 -31.56
C ALA A 470 9.25 -6.56 -31.40
N ASP A 471 10.24 -7.31 -30.93
CA ASP A 471 10.14 -8.72 -30.52
C ASP A 471 9.44 -8.89 -29.16
N ASP A 472 9.45 -7.86 -28.33
CA ASP A 472 8.77 -7.80 -27.03
C ASP A 472 7.76 -6.62 -26.96
N PRO A 473 6.74 -6.58 -27.84
CA PRO A 473 5.89 -5.42 -28.01
C PRO A 473 5.08 -5.08 -26.75
N VAL A 474 4.98 -3.79 -26.44
CA VAL A 474 4.14 -3.27 -25.32
C VAL A 474 2.73 -2.89 -25.76
N CYS A 475 2.50 -2.82 -27.07
CA CYS A 475 1.22 -2.42 -27.66
C CYS A 475 1.08 -2.97 -29.09
N ASP A 476 -0.15 -2.96 -29.61
CA ASP A 476 -0.42 -3.31 -31.01
C ASP A 476 0.19 -2.25 -31.95
N ALA A 477 0.62 -2.69 -33.13
CA ALA A 477 1.09 -1.79 -34.18
C ALA A 477 0.01 -0.79 -34.60
N VAL A 478 0.40 0.47 -34.80
CA VAL A 478 -0.52 1.54 -35.21
C VAL A 478 -0.41 1.78 -36.71
N THR A 479 -1.55 1.70 -37.39
CA THR A 479 -1.65 2.02 -38.82
C THR A 479 -2.39 3.35 -38.99
N ALA A 480 -1.66 4.39 -39.40
CA ALA A 480 -2.22 5.72 -39.64
C ALA A 480 -1.43 6.46 -40.73
N VAL A 481 -2.08 7.39 -41.43
CA VAL A 481 -1.39 8.24 -42.42
C VAL A 481 -0.35 9.11 -41.70
N GLY A 482 0.89 9.06 -42.17
CA GLY A 482 2.01 9.81 -41.57
C GLY A 482 2.64 9.16 -40.33
N ILE A 483 2.21 7.96 -39.92
CA ILE A 483 2.84 7.25 -38.78
C ILE A 483 4.32 6.97 -39.03
N THR A 484 4.70 6.58 -40.25
CA THR A 484 6.09 6.30 -40.62
C THR A 484 6.98 7.52 -40.45
N ASP A 485 6.51 8.71 -40.84
CA ASP A 485 7.26 9.95 -40.66
C ASP A 485 7.40 10.34 -39.19
N TRP A 486 6.39 10.06 -38.38
CA TRP A 486 6.49 10.25 -36.94
C TRP A 486 7.43 9.25 -36.28
N ILE A 487 7.42 7.97 -36.68
CA ILE A 487 8.35 6.94 -36.19
C ILE A 487 9.79 7.37 -36.47
N VAL A 488 10.06 7.86 -37.69
CA VAL A 488 11.39 8.37 -38.05
C VAL A 488 11.80 9.56 -37.19
N ASP A 489 10.89 10.51 -36.96
CA ASP A 489 11.17 11.65 -36.08
C ASP A 489 11.42 11.22 -34.63
N ALA A 490 10.57 10.34 -34.09
CA ALA A 490 10.69 9.83 -32.73
C ALA A 490 11.99 9.03 -32.54
N TRP A 491 12.35 8.19 -33.51
CA TRP A 491 13.62 7.47 -33.56
C TRP A 491 14.81 8.45 -33.59
N THR A 492 14.75 9.48 -34.43
CA THR A 492 15.77 10.54 -34.52
C THR A 492 15.96 11.22 -33.17
N PHE A 493 14.86 11.62 -32.51
CA PHE A 493 14.93 12.23 -31.17
C PHE A 493 15.54 11.31 -30.13
N LEU A 494 15.18 10.02 -30.15
CA LEU A 494 15.72 9.03 -29.21
C LEU A 494 17.20 8.76 -29.44
N ALA A 495 17.66 8.70 -30.69
CA ALA A 495 19.08 8.50 -31.01
C ALA A 495 19.92 9.72 -30.64
N ASP A 496 19.48 10.91 -31.05
CA ASP A 496 20.17 12.16 -30.73
C ASP A 496 20.19 12.40 -29.21
N GLY A 497 19.08 12.14 -28.51
CA GLY A 497 18.97 12.28 -27.06
C GLY A 497 19.83 11.27 -26.31
N ALA A 498 19.80 10.00 -26.69
CA ALA A 498 20.64 8.97 -26.07
C ALA A 498 22.13 9.29 -26.20
N PHE A 499 22.57 9.76 -27.37
CA PHE A 499 23.95 10.14 -27.61
C PHE A 499 24.40 11.35 -26.78
N VAL A 500 23.52 12.34 -26.60
CA VAL A 500 23.86 13.60 -25.90
C VAL A 500 23.69 13.53 -24.39
N ALA A 501 22.63 12.87 -23.91
CA ALA A 501 22.18 13.01 -22.51
C ALA A 501 22.67 11.88 -21.58
N CYS A 502 23.06 10.72 -22.11
CA CYS A 502 23.35 9.57 -21.28
C CYS A 502 24.84 9.47 -20.92
N ALA A 503 25.15 9.41 -19.63
CA ALA A 503 26.49 9.06 -19.18
C ALA A 503 26.82 7.61 -19.61
N PRO A 504 28.08 7.29 -19.97
CA PRO A 504 28.46 5.95 -20.42
C PRO A 504 28.01 4.82 -19.46
N ASP A 505 28.07 5.06 -18.14
CA ASP A 505 27.68 4.07 -17.13
C ASP A 505 26.16 3.86 -17.04
N ASP A 506 25.36 4.86 -17.40
CA ASP A 506 23.91 4.71 -17.45
C ASP A 506 23.49 3.94 -18.71
N ILE A 507 24.16 4.16 -19.85
CA ILE A 507 23.88 3.42 -21.09
C ILE A 507 24.04 1.92 -20.89
N LYS A 508 25.12 1.47 -20.23
CA LYS A 508 25.41 0.04 -19.99
C LYS A 508 24.25 -0.74 -19.37
N ARG A 509 23.43 -0.14 -18.50
CA ARG A 509 22.30 -0.85 -17.86
C ARG A 509 21.13 -1.15 -18.81
N ALA A 510 21.01 -0.39 -19.90
CA ALA A 510 19.91 -0.49 -20.86
C ALA A 510 20.37 -0.77 -22.30
N ALA A 511 21.69 -0.94 -22.50
CA ALA A 511 22.37 -0.93 -23.79
C ALA A 511 21.80 -1.96 -24.77
N THR A 512 21.71 -3.24 -24.40
CA THR A 512 21.16 -4.28 -25.29
C THR A 512 19.75 -3.95 -25.77
N SER A 513 18.85 -3.53 -24.87
CA SER A 513 17.48 -3.18 -25.22
C SER A 513 17.44 -1.95 -26.13
N LEU A 514 18.29 -0.95 -25.86
CA LEU A 514 18.40 0.24 -26.67
C LEU A 514 18.85 -0.14 -28.10
N ILE A 515 20.00 -0.80 -28.25
CA ILE A 515 20.59 -1.16 -29.55
C ILE A 515 19.62 -2.04 -30.35
N LYS A 516 19.03 -3.05 -29.71
CA LYS A 516 18.04 -3.95 -30.33
C LYS A 516 16.92 -3.18 -31.00
N HIS A 517 16.25 -2.30 -30.25
CA HIS A 517 15.14 -1.52 -30.79
C HIS A 517 15.60 -0.42 -31.76
N HIS A 518 16.79 0.15 -31.58
CA HIS A 518 17.39 1.07 -32.54
C HIS A 518 17.54 0.42 -33.91
N LEU A 519 18.11 -0.79 -33.96
CA LEU A 519 18.33 -1.52 -35.21
C LEU A 519 17.02 -2.05 -35.81
N GLN A 520 16.03 -2.44 -34.99
CA GLN A 520 14.68 -2.76 -35.47
C GLN A 520 14.02 -1.57 -36.17
N LEU A 521 14.18 -0.36 -35.62
CA LEU A 521 13.69 0.86 -36.26
C LEU A 521 14.46 1.19 -37.54
N GLN A 522 15.77 0.95 -37.57
CA GLN A 522 16.57 1.07 -38.79
C GLN A 522 16.07 0.10 -39.88
N ALA A 523 15.82 -1.16 -39.54
CA ALA A 523 15.25 -2.16 -40.44
C ALA A 523 13.86 -1.75 -40.95
N TYR A 524 12.99 -1.26 -40.05
CA TYR A 524 11.67 -0.73 -40.40
C TYR A 524 11.77 0.42 -41.41
N VAL A 525 12.65 1.39 -41.18
CA VAL A 525 12.82 2.56 -42.04
C VAL A 525 13.40 2.16 -43.40
N ALA A 526 14.35 1.23 -43.44
CA ALA A 526 14.92 0.69 -44.67
C ALA A 526 13.88 -0.08 -45.51
N ALA A 527 12.98 -0.83 -44.88
CA ALA A 527 11.91 -1.56 -45.56
C ALA A 527 10.67 -0.69 -45.89
N SER A 528 10.56 0.50 -45.30
CA SER A 528 9.37 1.36 -45.45
C SER A 528 9.19 1.86 -46.87
N SER A 529 8.05 1.53 -47.49
CA SER A 529 7.72 1.99 -48.84
C SER A 529 7.53 3.50 -48.91
N VAL A 530 7.90 4.09 -50.05
CA VAL A 530 7.67 5.52 -50.36
C VAL A 530 6.18 5.88 -50.26
N ARG A 531 5.29 4.93 -50.57
CA ARG A 531 3.82 5.10 -50.53
C ARG A 531 3.25 5.35 -49.14
N GLY A 532 3.96 4.91 -48.08
CA GLY A 532 3.56 5.11 -46.69
C GLY A 532 3.90 6.50 -46.13
N ARG A 533 4.65 7.31 -46.88
CA ARG A 533 5.13 8.64 -46.44
C ARG A 533 4.06 9.71 -46.65
N LEU A 534 3.98 10.67 -45.74
CA LEU A 534 3.02 11.77 -45.75
C LEU A 534 3.08 12.59 -47.05
N LEU A 535 4.28 12.83 -47.56
CA LEU A 535 4.51 13.64 -48.76
C LEU A 535 4.25 12.89 -50.08
N TYR A 536 4.00 11.57 -50.03
CA TYR A 536 3.79 10.75 -51.23
C TYR A 536 2.68 11.27 -52.15
N ARG A 537 1.60 11.81 -51.57
CA ARG A 537 0.47 12.34 -52.36
C ARG A 537 0.74 13.73 -52.95
N SER A 538 1.83 14.37 -52.55
CA SER A 538 2.13 15.77 -52.90
C SER A 538 3.38 15.92 -53.75
N LEU A 539 4.26 14.90 -53.80
CA LEU A 539 5.56 14.96 -54.47
C LEU A 539 5.84 13.64 -55.23
N PRO A 540 6.63 13.67 -56.34
CA PRO A 540 7.06 12.46 -57.03
C PRO A 540 7.87 11.51 -56.14
N ASP A 541 7.76 10.20 -56.37
CA ASP A 541 8.42 9.14 -55.60
C ASP A 541 9.91 9.38 -55.38
N VAL A 542 10.62 9.84 -56.43
CA VAL A 542 12.06 10.14 -56.38
C VAL A 542 12.36 11.27 -55.38
N VAL A 543 11.51 12.30 -55.33
CA VAL A 543 11.67 13.43 -54.40
C VAL A 543 11.36 12.97 -52.98
N VAL A 544 10.31 12.18 -52.79
CA VAL A 544 9.93 11.64 -51.47
C VAL A 544 11.00 10.71 -50.92
N ALA A 545 11.55 9.81 -51.76
CA ALA A 545 12.68 8.96 -51.41
C ALA A 545 13.92 9.79 -51.07
N LYS A 546 14.21 10.85 -51.84
CA LYS A 546 15.33 11.75 -51.55
C LYS A 546 15.15 12.48 -50.23
N ILE A 547 13.96 13.01 -49.93
CA ILE A 547 13.65 13.63 -48.62
C ILE A 547 13.81 12.60 -47.50
N ALA A 548 13.27 11.39 -47.68
CA ALA A 548 13.38 10.32 -46.69
C ALA A 548 14.84 9.95 -46.40
N SER A 549 15.74 9.99 -47.40
CA SER A 549 17.18 9.74 -47.21
C SER A 549 17.90 10.79 -46.36
N PHE A 550 17.33 11.98 -46.20
CA PHE A 550 17.84 13.02 -45.30
C PHE A 550 17.18 12.99 -43.92
N ARG A 551 16.22 12.09 -43.69
CA ARG A 551 15.56 11.93 -42.39
C ARG A 551 16.11 10.68 -41.71
N GLY A 552 16.31 10.79 -40.41
CA GLY A 552 16.90 9.74 -39.60
C GLY A 552 17.79 10.34 -38.52
N PRO A 553 18.29 9.48 -37.62
CA PRO A 553 19.20 9.90 -36.55
C PRO A 553 20.49 10.49 -37.14
N ARG A 554 21.06 11.49 -36.45
CA ARG A 554 22.36 12.04 -36.84
C ARG A 554 23.50 11.09 -36.49
N TYR A 555 23.30 10.32 -35.43
CA TYR A 555 24.24 9.36 -34.90
C TYR A 555 23.73 7.95 -35.20
N ASN A 556 24.55 7.15 -35.86
CA ASN A 556 24.29 5.73 -36.10
C ASN A 556 24.94 4.88 -34.99
N LEU A 557 24.86 3.55 -35.12
CA LEU A 557 25.50 2.65 -34.16
C LEU A 557 27.04 2.74 -34.19
N ASP A 558 27.66 3.04 -35.33
CA ASP A 558 29.12 3.20 -35.43
C ASP A 558 29.58 4.38 -34.55
N ASP A 559 28.88 5.50 -34.62
CA ASP A 559 29.16 6.67 -33.78
C ASP A 559 29.11 6.31 -32.29
N TRP A 560 28.23 5.38 -31.89
CA TRP A 560 28.10 4.94 -30.50
C TRP A 560 29.22 3.98 -30.10
N LEU A 561 29.63 3.10 -31.00
CA LEU A 561 30.76 2.20 -30.79
C LEU A 561 32.07 2.98 -30.62
N ASP A 562 32.26 4.03 -31.43
CA ASP A 562 33.42 4.93 -31.36
C ASP A 562 33.54 5.66 -30.02
N THR A 563 32.44 5.83 -29.27
CA THR A 563 32.50 6.41 -27.92
C THR A 563 33.05 5.48 -26.85
N GLY A 564 33.09 4.16 -27.11
CA GLY A 564 33.40 3.14 -26.11
C GLY A 564 32.36 3.01 -24.99
N ALA A 565 31.18 3.64 -25.12
CA ALA A 565 30.11 3.54 -24.12
C ALA A 565 29.38 2.19 -24.16
N LEU A 566 29.45 1.49 -25.29
CA LEU A 566 28.85 0.18 -25.52
C LEU A 566 29.92 -0.90 -25.58
N SER A 567 29.63 -2.08 -25.02
CA SER A 567 30.41 -3.27 -25.30
C SER A 567 29.92 -3.91 -26.59
N THR A 568 30.82 -4.01 -27.57
CA THR A 568 30.55 -4.71 -28.84
C THR A 568 30.10 -6.16 -28.62
N ILE A 569 30.61 -6.81 -27.57
CA ILE A 569 30.30 -8.22 -27.29
C ILE A 569 29.09 -8.36 -26.37
N HIS A 570 29.03 -7.63 -25.26
CA HIS A 570 27.96 -7.79 -24.27
C HIS A 570 26.65 -7.09 -24.67
N ASP A 571 26.73 -5.99 -25.43
CA ASP A 571 25.56 -5.16 -25.75
C ASP A 571 25.13 -5.32 -27.21
N VAL A 572 26.08 -5.27 -28.15
CA VAL A 572 25.78 -5.28 -29.59
C VAL A 572 25.50 -6.69 -30.09
N ALA A 573 26.35 -7.68 -29.79
CA ALA A 573 26.17 -9.04 -30.30
C ALA A 573 24.78 -9.64 -29.99
N PRO A 574 24.24 -9.55 -28.76
CA PRO A 574 22.88 -10.03 -28.48
C PRO A 574 21.79 -9.28 -29.26
N ALA A 575 21.94 -7.97 -29.43
CA ALA A 575 21.01 -7.17 -30.22
C ALA A 575 21.00 -7.57 -31.70
N LEU A 576 22.18 -7.79 -32.29
CA LEU A 576 22.32 -8.33 -33.65
C LEU A 576 21.71 -9.73 -33.76
N GLY A 577 21.94 -10.57 -32.76
CA GLY A 577 21.35 -11.90 -32.64
C GLY A 577 19.83 -11.86 -32.80
N VAL A 578 19.13 -11.00 -32.05
CA VAL A 578 17.67 -10.85 -32.17
C VAL A 578 17.26 -10.41 -33.58
N LEU A 579 17.97 -9.45 -34.19
CA LEU A 579 17.67 -9.01 -35.55
C LEU A 579 17.86 -10.12 -36.59
N LEU A 580 18.87 -10.98 -36.43
CA LEU A 580 19.06 -12.14 -37.29
C LEU A 580 17.90 -13.14 -37.15
N GLN A 581 17.36 -13.34 -35.94
CA GLN A 581 16.16 -14.17 -35.74
C GLN A 581 14.93 -13.59 -36.45
N GLN A 582 14.84 -12.26 -36.55
CA GLN A 582 13.80 -11.56 -37.29
C GLN A 582 14.05 -11.50 -38.80
N GLY A 583 15.18 -12.02 -39.30
CA GLY A 583 15.52 -12.04 -40.73
C GLY A 583 16.09 -10.73 -41.27
N HIS A 584 16.56 -9.82 -40.41
CA HIS A 584 17.09 -8.51 -40.79
C HIS A 584 18.59 -8.53 -41.14
N VAL A 585 19.02 -9.51 -41.95
CA VAL A 585 20.44 -9.75 -42.30
C VAL A 585 21.13 -8.50 -42.86
N ALA A 586 20.46 -7.74 -43.74
CA ALA A 586 21.03 -6.54 -44.36
C ALA A 586 21.38 -5.41 -43.37
N VAL A 587 20.70 -5.35 -42.22
CA VAL A 587 21.00 -4.37 -41.16
C VAL A 587 22.11 -4.87 -40.25
N VAL A 588 22.23 -6.18 -40.08
CA VAL A 588 23.23 -6.81 -39.21
C VAL A 588 24.61 -6.89 -39.89
N ALA A 589 24.65 -7.18 -41.19
CA ALA A 589 25.89 -7.44 -41.93
C ALA A 589 27.00 -6.39 -41.73
N PRO A 590 26.71 -5.06 -41.74
CA PRO A 590 27.74 -4.04 -41.53
C PRO A 590 28.46 -4.11 -40.18
N TYR A 591 27.81 -4.66 -39.15
CA TYR A 591 28.34 -4.71 -37.78
C TYR A 591 28.92 -6.08 -37.42
N ALA A 592 28.70 -7.10 -38.24
CA ALA A 592 29.05 -8.48 -37.92
C ALA A 592 30.57 -8.66 -37.78
N GLU A 593 31.36 -8.12 -38.71
CA GLU A 593 32.82 -8.16 -38.65
C GLU A 593 33.37 -7.45 -37.41
N ALA A 594 32.85 -6.26 -37.10
CA ALA A 594 33.28 -5.50 -35.91
C ALA A 594 33.06 -6.28 -34.60
N VAL A 595 32.00 -7.08 -34.52
CA VAL A 595 31.74 -7.95 -33.36
C VAL A 595 32.73 -9.11 -33.28
N VAL A 596 33.03 -9.76 -34.40
CA VAL A 596 34.00 -10.86 -34.43
C VAL A 596 35.41 -10.34 -34.14
N ASP A 597 35.81 -9.22 -34.75
CA ASP A 597 37.11 -8.59 -34.52
C ASP A 597 37.28 -8.12 -33.06
N ALA A 598 36.22 -7.61 -32.43
CA ALA A 598 36.26 -7.27 -31.00
C ALA A 598 36.45 -8.51 -30.12
N PHE A 599 35.87 -9.65 -30.51
CA PHE A 599 36.11 -10.91 -29.79
C PHE A 599 37.57 -11.33 -29.89
N ASP A 600 38.14 -11.32 -31.10
CA ASP A 600 39.56 -11.68 -31.33
C ASP A 600 40.53 -10.73 -30.62
N ALA A 601 40.16 -9.45 -30.49
CA ALA A 601 40.94 -8.46 -29.76
C ALA A 601 40.93 -8.68 -28.23
N GLY A 602 40.05 -9.54 -27.71
CA GLY A 602 39.92 -9.80 -26.28
C GLY A 602 39.04 -8.79 -25.53
N ASP A 603 38.19 -8.04 -26.23
CA ASP A 603 37.37 -6.96 -25.63
C ASP A 603 36.26 -7.47 -24.69
N HIS A 604 36.09 -8.79 -24.58
CA HIS A 604 35.14 -9.46 -23.67
C HIS A 604 35.69 -9.65 -22.24
N GLY A 605 36.98 -9.40 -22.01
CA GLY A 605 37.62 -9.70 -20.72
C GLY A 605 37.88 -11.20 -20.54
N ASP A 606 37.37 -11.81 -19.45
CA ASP A 606 37.45 -13.27 -19.27
C ASP A 606 36.28 -13.93 -19.99
N ASP A 607 36.56 -14.83 -20.93
CA ASP A 607 35.59 -15.67 -21.64
C ASP A 607 34.57 -16.34 -20.70
N ALA A 608 34.96 -16.65 -19.45
CA ALA A 608 34.06 -17.22 -18.45
C ALA A 608 32.94 -16.27 -17.98
N GLY A 609 33.05 -14.98 -18.30
CA GLY A 609 32.08 -13.93 -17.97
C GLY A 609 30.92 -13.81 -18.94
N LEU A 610 31.01 -14.43 -20.13
CA LEU A 610 29.95 -14.44 -21.13
C LEU A 610 28.72 -15.24 -20.65
N SER A 611 27.56 -14.91 -21.16
CA SER A 611 26.31 -15.62 -20.94
C SER A 611 26.02 -16.55 -22.11
N VAL A 612 25.17 -17.54 -21.87
CA VAL A 612 24.69 -18.47 -22.91
C VAL A 612 24.11 -17.73 -24.12
N HIS A 613 23.38 -16.63 -23.87
CA HIS A 613 22.75 -15.85 -24.93
C HIS A 613 23.76 -15.01 -25.73
N GLU A 614 24.77 -14.43 -25.06
CA GLU A 614 25.86 -13.73 -25.74
C GLU A 614 26.63 -14.67 -26.65
N ILE A 615 27.02 -15.87 -26.17
CA ILE A 615 27.74 -16.86 -26.99
C ILE A 615 26.88 -17.34 -28.16
N ALA A 616 25.60 -17.65 -27.94
CA ALA A 616 24.72 -18.07 -29.02
C ALA A 616 24.56 -16.99 -30.10
N SER A 617 24.53 -15.72 -29.69
CA SER A 617 24.45 -14.59 -30.61
C SER A 617 25.77 -14.34 -31.33
N LEU A 618 26.91 -14.53 -30.65
CA LEU A 618 28.24 -14.51 -31.26
C LEU A 618 28.36 -15.57 -32.35
N PHE A 619 27.90 -16.81 -32.10
CA PHE A 619 27.86 -17.86 -33.12
C PHE A 619 26.97 -17.50 -34.32
N ALA A 620 25.82 -16.86 -34.07
CA ALA A 620 24.96 -16.40 -35.16
C ALA A 620 25.64 -15.31 -36.00
N VAL A 621 26.32 -14.36 -35.36
CA VAL A 621 27.03 -13.27 -36.04
C VAL A 621 28.25 -13.79 -36.80
N SER A 622 29.06 -14.68 -36.22
CA SER A 622 30.23 -15.24 -36.90
C SER A 622 29.89 -16.21 -38.01
N SER A 623 28.74 -16.88 -37.94
CA SER A 623 28.23 -17.68 -39.05
C SER A 623 27.88 -16.81 -40.27
N LEU A 624 27.52 -15.53 -40.07
CA LEU A 624 27.26 -14.61 -41.17
C LEU A 624 28.55 -14.14 -41.87
N THR A 625 29.68 -14.18 -41.18
CA THR A 625 31.00 -13.76 -41.70
C THR A 625 31.89 -14.93 -42.10
N ASP A 626 31.39 -16.16 -42.10
CA ASP A 626 32.15 -17.39 -42.32
C ASP A 626 33.29 -17.62 -41.30
N ARG A 627 33.18 -17.06 -40.10
CA ARG A 627 34.17 -17.12 -39.00
C ARG A 627 33.71 -17.91 -37.79
N PHE A 628 32.79 -18.87 -37.99
CA PHE A 628 32.24 -19.68 -36.90
C PHE A 628 33.32 -20.43 -36.11
N LEU A 629 34.30 -21.01 -36.80
CA LEU A 629 35.39 -21.77 -36.17
C LEU A 629 36.34 -20.89 -35.35
N ASP A 630 36.61 -19.68 -35.83
CA ASP A 630 37.47 -18.70 -35.13
C ASP A 630 36.93 -18.41 -33.72
N LEU A 631 35.60 -18.40 -33.55
CA LEU A 631 34.95 -18.24 -32.24
C LEU A 631 34.76 -19.56 -31.49
N LEU A 632 34.44 -20.65 -32.20
CA LEU A 632 34.16 -21.94 -31.57
C LEU A 632 35.37 -22.45 -30.78
N ASP A 633 36.56 -22.41 -31.39
CA ASP A 633 37.79 -22.95 -30.81
C ASP A 633 38.15 -22.34 -29.43
N PRO A 634 38.30 -21.01 -29.28
CA PRO A 634 38.65 -20.39 -27.99
C PRO A 634 37.52 -20.55 -26.95
N ILE A 635 36.26 -20.38 -27.35
CA ILE A 635 35.12 -20.53 -26.43
C ILE A 635 35.04 -21.98 -25.96
N ALA A 636 35.21 -22.96 -26.86
CA ALA A 636 35.19 -24.38 -26.51
C ALA A 636 36.29 -24.75 -25.53
N ASP A 637 37.52 -24.26 -25.69
CA ASP A 637 38.62 -24.53 -24.76
C ASP A 637 38.28 -24.09 -23.32
N ARG A 638 37.62 -22.92 -23.19
CA ARG A 638 37.24 -22.35 -21.90
C ARG A 638 35.96 -22.94 -21.30
N TRP A 639 34.88 -23.00 -22.09
CA TRP A 639 33.55 -23.42 -21.64
C TRP A 639 33.39 -24.94 -21.63
N ARG A 640 34.11 -25.67 -22.48
CA ARG A 640 34.07 -27.14 -22.56
C ARG A 640 32.63 -27.63 -22.73
N LEU A 641 32.17 -28.55 -21.87
CA LEU A 641 30.79 -29.04 -21.90
C LEU A 641 29.76 -27.95 -21.60
N ALA A 642 30.11 -26.89 -20.85
CA ALA A 642 29.21 -25.76 -20.57
C ALA A 642 28.84 -24.96 -21.83
N LEU A 643 29.52 -25.20 -22.96
CA LEU A 643 29.20 -24.61 -24.25
C LEU A 643 27.87 -25.11 -24.83
N ALA A 644 27.46 -26.33 -24.48
CA ALA A 644 26.29 -27.00 -25.03
C ALA A 644 24.98 -26.18 -24.97
N PRO A 645 24.59 -25.53 -23.86
CA PRO A 645 23.41 -24.66 -23.85
C PRO A 645 23.47 -23.53 -24.89
N ALA A 646 24.64 -22.95 -25.16
CA ALA A 646 24.78 -21.88 -26.14
C ALA A 646 24.70 -22.41 -27.58
N LEU A 647 25.29 -23.58 -27.85
CA LEU A 647 25.13 -24.29 -29.13
C LEU A 647 23.65 -24.65 -29.36
N LEU A 648 23.00 -25.21 -28.34
CA LEU A 648 21.58 -25.56 -28.43
C LEU A 648 20.71 -24.33 -28.69
N ALA A 649 20.99 -23.21 -28.03
CA ALA A 649 20.33 -21.93 -28.28
C ALA A 649 20.60 -21.39 -29.69
N PHE A 650 21.85 -21.50 -30.18
CA PHE A 650 22.23 -21.09 -31.53
C PHE A 650 21.49 -21.90 -32.61
N PHE A 651 21.59 -23.22 -32.58
CA PHE A 651 20.98 -24.08 -33.60
C PHE A 651 19.45 -24.02 -33.60
N ARG A 652 18.83 -23.78 -32.44
CA ARG A 652 17.37 -23.59 -32.34
C ARG A 652 16.93 -22.18 -32.75
N GLY A 653 17.69 -21.16 -32.39
CA GLY A 653 17.35 -19.76 -32.63
C GLY A 653 17.61 -19.31 -34.06
N TRP A 654 18.64 -19.85 -34.71
CA TRP A 654 19.09 -19.42 -36.05
C TRP A 654 19.29 -20.61 -37.00
N PRO A 655 18.26 -21.43 -37.26
CA PRO A 655 18.40 -22.63 -38.10
C PRO A 655 18.79 -22.32 -39.56
N ALA A 656 18.55 -21.09 -40.04
CA ALA A 656 18.95 -20.66 -41.38
C ALA A 656 20.46 -20.37 -41.50
N LEU A 657 21.14 -20.12 -40.38
CA LEU A 657 22.59 -19.87 -40.32
C LEU A 657 23.38 -21.10 -39.86
N ALA A 658 22.71 -22.05 -39.21
CA ALA A 658 23.34 -23.20 -38.59
C ALA A 658 23.54 -24.35 -39.59
N GLU A 659 24.69 -24.37 -40.26
CA GLU A 659 25.01 -25.38 -41.26
C GLU A 659 25.34 -26.76 -40.64
N PRO A 660 25.06 -27.89 -41.32
CA PRO A 660 25.30 -29.23 -40.76
C PRO A 660 26.73 -29.49 -40.31
N TRP A 661 27.73 -28.96 -41.04
CA TRP A 661 29.15 -29.16 -40.68
C TRP A 661 29.52 -28.45 -39.37
N MET A 662 28.84 -27.35 -39.03
CA MET A 662 29.04 -26.65 -37.77
C MET A 662 28.60 -27.52 -36.58
N ALA A 663 27.50 -28.28 -36.76
CA ALA A 663 27.02 -29.22 -35.76
C ALA A 663 28.01 -30.37 -35.55
N ASP A 664 28.56 -30.90 -36.64
CA ASP A 664 29.57 -31.96 -36.60
C ASP A 664 30.85 -31.48 -35.89
N GLU A 665 31.31 -30.25 -36.14
CA GLU A 665 32.50 -29.71 -35.46
C GLU A 665 32.25 -29.50 -33.96
N ALA A 666 31.13 -28.84 -33.62
CA ALA A 666 30.73 -28.65 -32.23
C ALA A 666 30.58 -30.00 -31.50
N ALA A 667 30.03 -31.02 -32.16
CA ALA A 667 29.92 -32.36 -31.61
C ALA A 667 31.28 -33.02 -31.37
N ARG A 668 32.28 -32.82 -32.25
CA ARG A 668 33.65 -33.31 -32.04
C ARG A 668 34.29 -32.67 -30.80
N TYR A 669 34.09 -31.38 -30.58
CA TYR A 669 34.51 -30.71 -29.36
C TYR A 669 33.83 -31.30 -28.12
N LEU A 670 32.51 -31.45 -28.12
CA LEU A 670 31.78 -32.02 -26.98
C LEU A 670 32.22 -33.46 -26.67
N VAL A 671 32.49 -34.28 -27.69
CA VAL A 671 33.04 -35.64 -27.53
C VAL A 671 34.47 -35.62 -27.02
N SER A 672 35.34 -34.75 -27.52
CA SER A 672 36.73 -34.65 -27.04
C SER A 672 36.76 -34.26 -25.57
N PHE A 673 35.93 -33.29 -25.16
CA PHE A 673 35.77 -32.93 -23.77
C PHE A 673 35.18 -34.08 -22.95
N ALA A 674 34.28 -34.90 -23.48
CA ALA A 674 33.80 -36.08 -22.76
C ALA A 674 34.89 -37.10 -22.39
N THR A 675 36.06 -37.05 -23.03
CA THR A 675 37.22 -37.92 -22.75
C THR A 675 38.31 -37.27 -21.90
N ASP A 676 38.28 -35.94 -21.70
CA ASP A 676 39.28 -35.23 -20.91
C ASP A 676 39.08 -35.53 -19.41
N ASP A 677 40.12 -36.02 -18.73
CA ASP A 677 40.08 -36.27 -17.28
C ASP A 677 39.74 -35.01 -16.46
N ARG A 678 40.01 -33.82 -17.01
CA ARG A 678 39.58 -32.53 -16.42
C ARG A 678 38.08 -32.27 -16.62
N ALA A 679 37.42 -32.91 -17.58
CA ALA A 679 36.00 -32.72 -17.90
C ALA A 679 35.03 -33.53 -17.02
N GLY A 680 35.54 -34.30 -16.06
CA GLY A 680 34.71 -34.74 -14.92
C GLY A 680 34.09 -33.56 -14.16
N TYR A 681 34.61 -32.35 -14.38
CA TYR A 681 34.07 -31.08 -13.95
C TYR A 681 33.57 -30.32 -15.17
N VAL A 682 32.30 -29.89 -15.15
CA VAL A 682 31.74 -28.97 -16.15
C VAL A 682 32.47 -27.61 -16.14
N PHE A 683 33.23 -27.32 -15.09
CA PHE A 683 34.05 -26.12 -14.93
C PHE A 683 35.53 -26.49 -15.01
N ALA A 684 36.32 -25.75 -15.78
CA ALA A 684 37.76 -25.92 -15.81
C ALA A 684 38.36 -25.73 -14.40
N ASP A 685 39.29 -26.62 -14.07
CA ASP A 685 39.98 -26.79 -12.80
C ASP A 685 40.70 -25.49 -12.34
N ASN A 686 40.12 -24.79 -11.34
CA ASN A 686 40.90 -23.88 -10.50
C ASN A 686 41.80 -24.75 -9.60
N LYS A 687 42.95 -25.15 -10.14
CA LYS A 687 43.96 -26.05 -9.56
C LYS A 687 44.52 -25.67 -8.18
N HIS A 688 43.97 -24.68 -7.48
CA HIS A 688 44.53 -24.17 -6.21
C HIS A 688 43.77 -24.57 -4.95
N ASN A 689 42.68 -25.33 -5.03
CA ASN A 689 41.89 -25.68 -3.83
C ASN A 689 41.65 -27.19 -3.61
N THR A 690 42.50 -28.07 -4.12
CA THR A 690 42.31 -29.54 -4.04
C THR A 690 42.56 -30.20 -2.68
N ALA A 691 42.86 -29.45 -1.60
CA ALA A 691 43.30 -30.05 -0.34
C ALA A 691 42.28 -30.09 0.83
N LEU A 692 41.10 -29.45 0.74
CA LEU A 692 40.16 -29.36 1.87
C LEU A 692 38.70 -29.44 1.37
N TYR A 693 38.15 -30.63 1.20
CA TYR A 693 36.79 -30.80 0.67
C TYR A 693 35.92 -31.68 1.57
N ASP A 694 35.06 -31.06 2.38
CA ASP A 694 33.78 -31.66 2.75
C ASP A 694 32.60 -30.65 2.78
N ASP A 695 32.83 -29.33 2.90
CA ASP A 695 31.73 -28.33 2.95
C ASP A 695 31.83 -27.10 2.00
N GLU A 696 32.89 -26.96 1.17
CA GLU A 696 33.12 -25.76 0.33
C GLU A 696 32.37 -25.70 -1.03
N TYR A 697 31.42 -26.60 -1.30
CA TYR A 697 30.68 -26.59 -2.57
C TYR A 697 29.79 -25.33 -2.75
N ALA A 698 29.33 -24.74 -1.64
CA ALA A 698 28.62 -23.47 -1.69
C ALA A 698 29.54 -22.36 -2.25
N VAL A 699 30.83 -22.34 -1.88
CA VAL A 699 31.75 -21.25 -2.22
C VAL A 699 32.07 -21.23 -3.72
N GLU A 700 32.27 -22.40 -4.35
CA GLU A 700 32.59 -22.49 -5.78
C GLU A 700 31.42 -22.04 -6.68
N ALA A 701 30.17 -22.37 -6.31
CA ALA A 701 28.97 -21.96 -7.04
C ALA A 701 28.72 -20.44 -7.00
N PHE A 702 29.28 -19.74 -6.00
CA PHE A 702 29.15 -18.28 -5.83
C PHE A 702 30.37 -17.49 -6.28
N THR A 703 31.49 -18.14 -6.63
CA THR A 703 32.74 -17.43 -6.99
C THR A 703 33.21 -17.68 -8.41
N ASN A 704 32.83 -18.79 -9.04
CA ASN A 704 33.17 -19.05 -10.43
C ASN A 704 32.21 -18.29 -11.38
N PRO A 705 32.70 -17.33 -12.21
CA PRO A 705 31.87 -16.56 -13.13
C PRO A 705 31.02 -17.43 -14.06
N LEU A 706 31.59 -18.51 -14.60
CA LEU A 706 30.89 -19.45 -15.48
C LEU A 706 29.74 -20.16 -14.76
N ALA A 707 29.96 -20.58 -13.50
CA ALA A 707 28.92 -21.19 -12.69
C ALA A 707 27.78 -20.20 -12.39
N ILE A 708 28.11 -18.94 -12.09
CA ILE A 708 27.13 -17.87 -11.88
C ILE A 708 26.28 -17.67 -13.15
N ARG A 709 26.91 -17.61 -14.32
CA ARG A 709 26.21 -17.41 -15.62
C ARG A 709 25.31 -18.58 -15.99
N LEU A 710 25.77 -19.81 -15.83
CA LEU A 710 24.93 -20.98 -16.05
C LEU A 710 23.80 -21.07 -15.01
N ASN A 711 24.06 -20.72 -13.75
CA ASN A 711 23.01 -20.66 -12.74
C ASN A 711 21.95 -19.60 -13.09
N GLN A 712 22.36 -18.42 -13.59
CA GLN A 712 21.43 -17.43 -14.12
C GLN A 712 20.60 -18.01 -15.27
N HIS A 713 21.23 -18.68 -16.23
CA HIS A 713 20.53 -19.29 -17.37
C HIS A 713 19.44 -20.30 -16.94
N TYR A 714 19.77 -21.25 -16.06
CA TYR A 714 18.82 -22.31 -15.66
C TYR A 714 17.84 -21.90 -14.55
N PHE A 715 18.22 -20.98 -13.65
CA PHE A 715 17.45 -20.70 -12.43
C PHE A 715 16.85 -19.31 -12.31
N THR A 716 17.09 -18.39 -13.26
CA THR A 716 16.47 -17.03 -13.22
C THR A 716 15.42 -16.77 -14.32
N GLY A 717 15.07 -17.79 -15.11
CA GLY A 717 14.07 -17.70 -16.19
C GLY A 717 12.70 -18.31 -15.85
N PRO A 718 11.73 -18.25 -16.79
CA PRO A 718 10.40 -18.86 -16.64
C PRO A 718 10.46 -20.36 -16.29
N SER A 719 11.52 -21.03 -16.72
CA SER A 719 11.76 -22.44 -16.47
C SER A 719 12.33 -22.73 -15.07
N ALA A 720 12.71 -21.72 -14.28
CA ALA A 720 13.42 -21.90 -13.01
C ALA A 720 12.72 -22.86 -12.03
N THR A 721 11.39 -22.87 -12.00
CA THR A 721 10.60 -23.76 -11.15
C THR A 721 10.83 -25.24 -11.48
N ALA A 722 10.95 -25.57 -12.78
CA ALA A 722 11.26 -26.92 -13.27
C ALA A 722 12.71 -27.35 -12.95
N HIS A 723 13.59 -26.39 -12.68
CA HIS A 723 15.01 -26.63 -12.43
C HIS A 723 15.35 -26.80 -10.95
N THR A 724 14.43 -26.43 -10.03
CA THR A 724 14.67 -26.44 -8.58
C THR A 724 15.19 -27.78 -8.05
N GLY A 725 16.15 -27.73 -7.12
CA GLY A 725 16.75 -28.91 -6.48
C GLY A 725 17.68 -29.75 -7.36
N THR A 726 18.00 -29.29 -8.58
CA THR A 726 18.87 -30.01 -9.53
C THR A 726 20.15 -29.22 -9.77
N HIS A 727 21.30 -29.90 -9.79
CA HIS A 727 22.60 -29.26 -9.99
C HIS A 727 22.77 -28.83 -11.46
N VAL A 728 23.32 -27.62 -11.72
CA VAL A 728 23.69 -27.11 -13.05
C VAL A 728 24.42 -28.10 -13.98
N ARG A 729 25.26 -29.00 -13.45
CA ARG A 729 25.98 -30.02 -14.24
C ARG A 729 25.05 -31.03 -14.91
N VAL A 730 23.93 -31.33 -14.27
CA VAL A 730 22.88 -32.21 -14.82
C VAL A 730 22.29 -31.56 -16.06
N TRP A 731 21.96 -30.27 -15.96
CA TRP A 731 21.38 -29.50 -17.05
C TRP A 731 22.33 -29.35 -18.24
N VAL A 732 23.60 -29.05 -17.97
CA VAL A 732 24.62 -29.02 -19.04
C VAL A 732 24.74 -30.38 -19.74
N ALA A 733 24.79 -31.49 -19.00
CA ALA A 733 24.85 -32.82 -19.61
C ALA A 733 23.58 -33.15 -20.42
N LEU A 734 22.40 -32.77 -19.94
CA LEU A 734 21.15 -32.91 -20.68
C LEU A 734 21.16 -32.06 -21.96
N ASP A 735 21.70 -30.84 -21.93
CA ASP A 735 21.81 -29.98 -23.11
C ASP A 735 22.82 -30.52 -24.13
N VAL A 736 23.94 -31.12 -23.69
CA VAL A 736 24.87 -31.84 -24.59
C VAL A 736 24.13 -32.98 -25.30
N LEU A 737 23.46 -33.85 -24.52
CA LEU A 737 22.73 -34.98 -25.08
C LEU A 737 21.60 -34.52 -26.01
N SER A 738 20.91 -33.44 -25.66
CA SER A 738 19.83 -32.85 -26.47
C SER A 738 20.36 -32.25 -27.76
N PHE A 739 21.49 -31.53 -27.70
CA PHE A 739 22.17 -30.98 -28.87
C PHE A 739 22.59 -32.09 -29.83
N LEU A 740 23.30 -33.11 -29.32
CA LEU A 740 23.74 -34.25 -30.14
C LEU A 740 22.54 -35.01 -30.71
N ALA A 741 21.51 -35.27 -29.91
CA ALA A 741 20.32 -35.97 -30.39
C ALA A 741 19.58 -35.22 -31.51
N ALA A 742 19.53 -33.89 -31.45
CA ALA A 742 18.81 -33.04 -32.38
C ALA A 742 19.62 -32.72 -33.66
N PHE A 743 20.90 -32.41 -33.53
CA PHE A 743 21.70 -31.81 -34.61
C PHE A 743 22.89 -32.66 -35.06
N ALA A 744 23.41 -33.56 -34.20
CA ALA A 744 24.57 -34.38 -34.50
C ALA A 744 24.39 -35.85 -34.01
N PRO A 745 23.33 -36.56 -34.44
CA PRO A 745 22.93 -37.83 -33.82
C PRO A 745 23.97 -38.94 -33.94
N ALA A 746 24.84 -38.88 -34.96
CA ALA A 746 25.95 -39.82 -35.13
C ALA A 746 26.96 -39.79 -33.97
N PHE A 747 27.04 -38.68 -33.24
CA PHE A 747 27.97 -38.50 -32.12
C PHE A 747 27.34 -38.81 -30.76
N LEU A 748 26.02 -38.99 -30.67
CA LEU A 748 25.31 -39.16 -29.40
C LEU A 748 25.80 -40.39 -28.63
N SER A 749 25.86 -41.56 -29.27
CA SER A 749 26.31 -42.81 -28.64
C SER A 749 27.82 -42.78 -28.34
N VAL A 750 28.60 -42.08 -29.17
CA VAL A 750 30.05 -41.88 -28.96
C VAL A 750 30.30 -41.02 -27.72
N PHE A 751 29.57 -39.91 -27.59
CA PHE A 751 29.62 -39.04 -26.42
C PHE A 751 29.23 -39.80 -25.15
N ALA A 752 28.10 -40.52 -25.18
CA ALA A 752 27.65 -41.28 -24.03
C ALA A 752 28.68 -42.33 -23.59
N ALA A 753 29.31 -43.03 -24.54
CA ALA A 753 30.37 -43.99 -24.26
C ALA A 753 31.64 -43.34 -23.68
N ALA A 754 31.99 -42.13 -24.12
CA ALA A 754 33.15 -41.38 -23.62
C ALA A 754 32.91 -40.78 -22.22
N TRP A 755 31.74 -40.16 -22.02
CA TRP A 755 31.39 -39.43 -20.80
C TRP A 755 31.11 -40.37 -19.62
N LEU A 756 30.50 -41.53 -19.88
CA LEU A 756 30.05 -42.45 -18.84
C LEU A 756 31.18 -42.95 -17.93
N PRO A 757 32.34 -43.44 -18.44
CA PRO A 757 33.48 -43.81 -17.59
C PRO A 757 33.88 -42.73 -16.58
N LEU A 758 33.85 -41.44 -16.96
CA LEU A 758 34.17 -40.34 -16.06
C LEU A 758 33.18 -40.21 -14.91
N GLN A 759 31.88 -40.40 -15.17
CA GLN A 759 30.84 -40.37 -14.14
C GLN A 759 30.96 -41.56 -13.18
N LEU A 760 31.33 -42.73 -13.71
CA LEU A 760 31.45 -43.97 -12.95
C LEU A 760 32.68 -44.00 -12.02
N ARG A 761 33.73 -43.24 -12.31
CA ARG A 761 34.93 -43.17 -11.45
C ARG A 761 34.65 -42.67 -10.02
N ARG A 762 33.54 -41.95 -9.80
CA ARG A 762 33.21 -41.33 -8.52
C ARG A 762 31.78 -41.65 -8.10
N PRO A 763 31.56 -42.40 -7.00
CA PRO A 763 30.21 -42.73 -6.52
C PRO A 763 29.31 -41.50 -6.29
N LYS A 764 29.90 -40.36 -5.87
CA LYS A 764 29.16 -39.09 -5.72
C LYS A 764 28.61 -38.59 -7.05
N SER A 765 29.37 -38.68 -8.15
CA SER A 765 28.94 -38.21 -9.48
C SER A 765 27.81 -39.06 -10.06
N VAL A 766 27.83 -40.37 -9.79
CA VAL A 766 26.71 -41.26 -10.11
C VAL A 766 25.41 -40.76 -9.47
N ARG A 767 25.47 -40.39 -8.18
CA ARG A 767 24.29 -39.92 -7.41
C ARG A 767 23.84 -38.52 -7.77
N THR A 768 24.78 -37.59 -7.97
CA THR A 768 24.47 -36.15 -8.13
C THR A 768 24.35 -35.70 -9.57
N THR A 769 24.87 -36.48 -10.53
CA THR A 769 24.92 -36.10 -11.95
C THR A 769 24.25 -37.16 -12.83
N LEU A 770 24.77 -38.39 -12.85
CA LEU A 770 24.32 -39.42 -13.78
C LEU A 770 22.87 -39.86 -13.50
N TYR A 771 22.52 -40.14 -12.23
CA TYR A 771 21.16 -40.49 -11.84
C TYR A 771 20.13 -39.39 -12.20
N PRO A 772 20.36 -38.11 -11.86
CA PRO A 772 19.46 -37.03 -12.29
C PRO A 772 19.37 -36.85 -13.80
N VAL A 773 20.45 -37.09 -14.55
CA VAL A 773 20.43 -37.07 -16.03
C VAL A 773 19.55 -38.20 -16.56
N VAL A 774 19.72 -39.43 -16.09
CA VAL A 774 18.89 -40.58 -16.50
C VAL A 774 17.42 -40.34 -16.18
N THR A 775 17.10 -39.84 -14.98
CA THR A 775 15.70 -39.61 -14.58
C THR A 775 15.00 -38.51 -15.39
N ARG A 776 15.76 -37.58 -15.99
CA ARG A 776 15.24 -36.46 -16.81
C ARG A 776 15.48 -36.64 -18.31
N PHE A 777 16.12 -37.74 -18.71
CA PHE A 777 16.61 -37.94 -20.08
C PHE A 777 15.47 -37.84 -21.10
N HIS A 778 14.39 -38.58 -20.88
CA HIS A 778 13.27 -38.61 -21.81
C HIS A 778 12.60 -37.25 -21.99
N ASP A 779 12.50 -36.46 -20.93
CA ASP A 779 11.86 -35.15 -20.96
C ASP A 779 12.66 -34.12 -21.77
N HIS A 780 13.99 -34.29 -21.87
CA HIS A 780 14.89 -33.30 -22.47
C HIS A 780 15.49 -33.73 -23.81
N VAL A 781 15.91 -34.99 -23.92
CA VAL A 781 16.60 -35.54 -25.10
C VAL A 781 15.62 -36.21 -26.07
N GLY A 782 14.46 -36.65 -25.57
CA GLY A 782 13.44 -37.37 -26.34
C GLY A 782 13.69 -38.87 -26.47
N ASP A 783 13.16 -39.48 -27.54
CA ASP A 783 13.19 -40.93 -27.75
C ASP A 783 14.51 -41.40 -28.37
N ARG A 784 15.57 -41.48 -27.54
CA ARG A 784 16.88 -42.09 -27.88
C ARG A 784 17.13 -43.29 -26.96
N LYS A 785 16.42 -44.39 -27.24
CA LYS A 785 16.32 -45.57 -26.36
C LYS A 785 17.66 -46.26 -26.11
N ASP A 786 18.49 -46.40 -27.14
CA ASP A 786 19.80 -47.06 -27.06
C ASP A 786 20.74 -46.36 -26.08
N VAL A 787 20.83 -45.03 -26.18
CA VAL A 787 21.66 -44.19 -25.30
C VAL A 787 21.07 -44.14 -23.90
N PHE A 788 19.75 -43.98 -23.78
CA PHE A 788 19.06 -44.01 -22.49
C PHE A 788 19.32 -45.33 -21.73
N VAL A 789 19.11 -46.48 -22.39
CA VAL A 789 19.33 -47.80 -21.80
C VAL A 789 20.79 -47.97 -21.36
N THR A 790 21.75 -47.53 -22.19
CA THR A 790 23.18 -47.58 -21.84
C THR A 790 23.47 -46.78 -20.56
N LEU A 791 22.95 -45.56 -20.44
CA LEU A 791 23.14 -44.72 -19.25
C LEU A 791 22.42 -45.29 -18.02
N ALA A 792 21.19 -45.81 -18.20
CA ALA A 792 20.39 -46.39 -17.13
C ALA A 792 21.01 -47.67 -16.57
N GLU A 793 21.45 -48.59 -17.42
CA GLU A 793 22.15 -49.82 -17.02
C GLU A 793 23.44 -49.51 -16.26
N ALA A 794 24.24 -48.58 -16.77
CA ALA A 794 25.46 -48.16 -16.09
C ALA A 794 25.19 -47.49 -14.75
N THR A 795 24.10 -46.72 -14.64
CA THR A 795 23.65 -46.14 -13.36
C THR A 795 23.26 -47.24 -12.38
N LEU A 796 22.45 -48.22 -12.81
CA LEU A 796 22.03 -49.34 -11.96
C LEU A 796 23.21 -50.18 -11.47
N ASN A 797 24.18 -50.44 -12.35
CA ASN A 797 25.38 -51.20 -12.00
C ASN A 797 26.31 -50.45 -11.02
N ALA A 798 26.25 -49.11 -11.00
CA ALA A 798 27.12 -48.27 -10.19
C ALA A 798 26.47 -47.79 -8.88
N LEU A 799 25.14 -47.75 -8.83
CA LEU A 799 24.43 -47.54 -7.58
C LEU A 799 24.67 -48.75 -6.67
N PRO A 800 25.03 -48.54 -5.40
CA PRO A 800 25.28 -49.65 -4.50
C PRO A 800 24.00 -50.48 -4.37
N THR A 801 24.10 -51.79 -4.58
CA THR A 801 23.07 -52.72 -4.13
C THR A 801 22.95 -52.52 -2.63
N PRO A 802 21.79 -52.09 -2.10
CA PRO A 802 21.63 -51.97 -0.66
C PRO A 802 21.84 -53.36 -0.10
N ALA A 803 22.94 -53.58 0.63
CA ALA A 803 23.12 -54.80 1.38
C ALA A 803 21.92 -54.95 2.34
N ASP A 804 21.42 -56.17 2.49
CA ASP A 804 20.35 -56.50 3.44
C ASP A 804 20.78 -56.35 4.92
N ASP A 805 21.91 -55.68 5.20
CA ASP A 805 22.43 -55.36 6.53
C ASP A 805 21.61 -54.29 7.29
N ASP A 806 20.33 -54.11 6.92
CA ASP A 806 19.36 -53.54 7.85
C ASP A 806 18.79 -54.74 8.60
N ASP A 807 19.41 -55.12 9.72
CA ASP A 807 19.15 -56.34 10.54
C ASP A 807 17.69 -56.51 11.02
N GLY A 808 16.73 -55.76 10.49
CA GLY A 808 15.33 -55.75 10.91
C GLY A 808 15.15 -55.29 12.36
N VAL A 809 16.22 -54.81 12.99
CA VAL A 809 16.21 -54.36 14.38
C VAL A 809 15.37 -53.09 14.40
N GLU A 810 14.19 -53.21 14.98
CA GLU A 810 13.32 -52.10 15.30
C GLU A 810 14.14 -51.09 16.13
N LEU A 811 14.55 -49.99 15.49
CA LEU A 811 15.28 -48.92 16.15
C LEU A 811 14.33 -48.30 17.17
N LEU A 812 14.44 -48.70 18.43
CA LEU A 812 13.78 -48.03 19.54
C LEU A 812 14.31 -46.59 19.57
N ASP A 813 13.52 -45.66 19.04
CA ASP A 813 13.90 -44.28 18.86
C ASP A 813 13.69 -43.44 20.14
N TYR A 814 14.21 -42.21 20.16
CA TYR A 814 13.98 -41.27 21.27
C TYR A 814 12.65 -40.51 21.10
N ALA A 815 11.77 -40.92 20.18
CA ALA A 815 10.48 -40.27 20.06
C ALA A 815 9.62 -40.64 21.28
N LEU A 816 8.96 -39.63 21.84
CA LEU A 816 8.01 -39.77 22.94
C LEU A 816 6.62 -39.36 22.44
N PRO A 817 6.07 -40.01 21.39
CA PRO A 817 4.83 -39.57 20.74
C PRO A 817 3.61 -39.67 21.65
N ALA A 818 3.67 -40.50 22.70
CA ALA A 818 2.65 -40.61 23.73
C ALA A 818 2.59 -39.36 24.66
N LEU A 819 3.62 -38.53 24.66
CA LEU A 819 3.70 -37.30 25.43
C LEU A 819 3.27 -36.12 24.55
N VAL A 820 1.96 -35.94 24.36
CA VAL A 820 1.43 -34.82 23.56
C VAL A 820 0.96 -33.70 24.49
N PRO A 821 1.50 -32.47 24.39
CA PRO A 821 0.92 -31.33 25.09
C PRO A 821 -0.52 -31.09 24.61
N PRO A 822 -1.46 -30.70 25.49
CA PRO A 822 -2.83 -30.39 25.09
C PRO A 822 -2.85 -29.35 23.98
N GLN A 823 -3.57 -29.61 22.89
CA GLN A 823 -3.62 -28.75 21.69
C GLN A 823 -4.01 -27.29 21.97
N ALA A 824 -4.64 -26.99 23.11
CA ALA A 824 -5.19 -25.67 23.44
C ALA A 824 -4.30 -24.78 24.34
N CYS A 825 -3.02 -25.11 24.59
CA CYS A 825 -2.25 -24.43 25.65
C CYS A 825 -1.48 -23.16 25.21
N CYS A 826 -0.83 -23.15 24.04
CA CYS A 826 -0.21 -21.98 23.38
C CYS A 826 0.38 -22.42 22.04
N ASP A 827 -0.06 -21.81 20.93
CA ASP A 827 0.12 -22.37 19.58
C ASP A 827 1.59 -22.54 19.16
N THR A 828 2.46 -21.58 19.49
CA THR A 828 3.87 -21.61 19.06
C THR A 828 4.77 -22.45 19.97
N LEU A 829 4.72 -22.25 21.28
CA LEU A 829 5.61 -22.95 22.24
C LEU A 829 5.24 -24.43 22.41
N CYS A 830 3.94 -24.78 22.44
CA CYS A 830 3.55 -26.19 22.52
C CYS A 830 3.79 -26.94 21.21
N ALA A 831 3.70 -26.27 20.05
CA ALA A 831 4.02 -26.89 18.77
C ALA A 831 5.51 -27.23 18.67
N ALA A 832 6.39 -26.30 19.03
CA ALA A 832 7.85 -26.54 19.03
C ALA A 832 8.24 -27.66 20.02
N PHE A 833 7.70 -27.65 21.24
CA PHE A 833 7.96 -28.71 22.22
C PHE A 833 7.35 -30.07 21.81
N ALA A 834 6.17 -30.09 21.20
CA ALA A 834 5.57 -31.31 20.65
C ALA A 834 6.39 -31.87 19.48
N GLN A 835 6.92 -31.00 18.62
CA GLN A 835 7.82 -31.39 17.53
C GLN A 835 9.09 -32.01 18.09
N PHE A 836 9.70 -31.40 19.11
CA PHE A 836 10.84 -31.99 19.84
C PHE A 836 10.52 -33.39 20.40
N LEU A 837 9.37 -33.55 21.08
CA LEU A 837 9.00 -34.86 21.65
C LEU A 837 8.78 -35.91 20.57
N ARG A 838 8.29 -35.53 19.38
CA ARG A 838 8.07 -36.44 18.25
C ARG A 838 9.31 -36.71 17.41
N ASP A 839 10.30 -35.83 17.45
CA ASP A 839 11.51 -35.97 16.67
C ASP A 839 12.44 -37.02 17.31
N PRO A 840 12.68 -38.18 16.68
CA PRO A 840 13.55 -39.22 17.21
C PRO A 840 15.03 -38.80 17.28
N LEU A 841 15.42 -37.72 16.61
CA LEU A 841 16.80 -37.23 16.51
C LEU A 841 17.09 -36.03 17.42
N ALA A 842 16.07 -35.41 17.99
CA ALA A 842 16.20 -34.33 18.93
C ALA A 842 16.25 -34.88 20.37
N ASP A 843 17.40 -34.74 21.00
CA ASP A 843 17.67 -35.10 22.41
C ASP A 843 17.52 -33.91 23.35
N GLU A 844 17.72 -32.70 22.83
CA GLU A 844 17.61 -31.46 23.59
C GLU A 844 16.57 -30.49 23.02
N TYR A 845 15.84 -29.82 23.90
CA TYR A 845 14.96 -28.70 23.58
C TYR A 845 15.45 -27.42 24.24
N TRP A 846 15.63 -26.40 23.42
CA TRP A 846 16.04 -25.06 23.80
C TRP A 846 14.84 -24.10 23.63
N GLY A 847 14.23 -23.70 24.73
CA GLY A 847 13.13 -22.73 24.69
C GLY A 847 12.38 -22.59 26.01
N GLU A 848 11.45 -21.64 26.05
CA GLU A 848 10.56 -21.47 27.20
C GLU A 848 9.54 -22.62 27.27
N LEU A 849 9.27 -23.08 28.50
CA LEU A 849 8.29 -24.12 28.77
C LEU A 849 7.04 -23.51 29.40
N CYS A 850 5.90 -23.69 28.74
CA CYS A 850 4.61 -23.36 29.30
C CYS A 850 4.25 -24.30 30.48
N ALA A 851 3.17 -23.99 31.20
CA ALA A 851 2.73 -24.78 32.36
C ALA A 851 2.41 -26.24 31.99
N SER A 852 1.85 -26.49 30.80
CA SER A 852 1.51 -27.84 30.33
C SER A 852 2.75 -28.67 30.01
N ALA A 853 3.76 -28.09 29.33
CA ALA A 853 5.04 -28.74 29.07
C ALA A 853 5.77 -29.07 30.38
N LYS A 854 5.79 -28.14 31.34
CA LYS A 854 6.33 -28.37 32.70
C LYS A 854 5.61 -29.50 33.44
N ARG A 855 4.29 -29.64 33.26
CA ARG A 855 3.49 -30.72 33.85
C ARG A 855 3.86 -32.08 33.26
N ILE A 856 4.01 -32.18 31.93
CA ILE A 856 4.47 -33.40 31.24
C ILE A 856 5.85 -33.82 31.76
N MET A 857 6.78 -32.88 31.87
CA MET A 857 8.12 -33.18 32.39
C MET A 857 8.08 -33.74 33.82
N ARG A 858 7.29 -33.13 34.72
CA ARG A 858 7.14 -33.61 36.10
C ARG A 858 6.45 -34.98 36.17
N ALA A 859 5.53 -35.28 35.26
CA ALA A 859 4.83 -36.56 35.19
C ALA A 859 5.70 -37.69 34.62
N HIS A 860 6.76 -37.35 33.88
CA HIS A 860 7.63 -38.33 33.20
C HIS A 860 9.12 -38.13 33.52
N PRO A 861 9.52 -38.13 34.81
CA PRO A 861 10.90 -37.85 35.22
C PRO A 861 11.90 -38.94 34.82
N THR A 862 11.41 -40.13 34.43
CA THR A 862 12.24 -41.22 33.89
C THR A 862 12.49 -41.11 32.40
N ARG A 863 11.80 -40.18 31.70
CA ARG A 863 11.89 -40.00 30.24
C ARG A 863 12.39 -38.61 29.83
N LEU A 864 12.22 -37.60 30.68
CA LEU A 864 12.64 -36.22 30.45
C LEU A 864 13.37 -35.69 31.69
N HIS A 865 14.47 -34.97 31.48
CA HIS A 865 15.19 -34.29 32.55
C HIS A 865 15.48 -32.84 32.19
N ILE A 866 15.69 -32.01 33.22
CA ILE A 866 16.22 -30.66 33.05
C ILE A 866 17.73 -30.78 33.19
N LEU A 867 18.47 -30.42 32.14
CA LEU A 867 19.92 -30.36 32.20
C LEU A 867 20.34 -29.11 32.97
N PRO A 868 21.30 -29.20 33.90
CA PRO A 868 21.87 -28.03 34.55
C PRO A 868 22.62 -27.20 33.50
N LEU A 869 22.23 -25.94 33.34
CA LEU A 869 22.96 -24.99 32.50
C LEU A 869 24.21 -24.52 33.26
N GLU A 870 25.40 -24.83 32.76
CA GLU A 870 26.68 -24.42 33.39
C GLU A 870 27.04 -22.95 33.12
N HIS A 871 26.22 -22.18 32.38
CA HIS A 871 26.44 -20.76 32.08
C HIS A 871 25.28 -19.86 32.54
N SER A 872 25.64 -18.83 33.33
CA SER A 872 24.75 -17.98 34.15
C SER A 872 23.87 -17.00 33.38
N ASP A 873 24.08 -16.82 32.07
CA ASP A 873 23.55 -15.66 31.35
C ASP A 873 22.17 -15.91 30.69
N TRP A 874 21.60 -17.11 30.85
CA TRP A 874 20.34 -17.52 30.20
C TRP A 874 19.29 -18.04 31.21
N GLN A 875 19.06 -17.32 32.30
CA GLN A 875 18.22 -17.77 33.43
C GLN A 875 16.74 -18.07 33.10
N SER A 876 16.22 -17.65 31.94
CA SER A 876 14.82 -17.93 31.53
C SER A 876 14.65 -19.19 30.67
N CYS A 877 15.69 -19.65 29.97
CA CYS A 877 15.63 -20.84 29.12
C CYS A 877 15.96 -22.09 29.93
N ARG A 878 15.13 -23.13 29.85
CA ARG A 878 15.42 -24.43 30.46
C ARG A 878 15.83 -25.40 29.35
N LEU A 879 17.01 -25.98 29.47
CA LEU A 879 17.43 -27.07 28.60
C LEU A 879 16.73 -28.36 29.04
N VAL A 880 15.91 -28.94 28.16
CA VAL A 880 15.22 -30.20 28.42
C VAL A 880 15.87 -31.30 27.61
N GLY A 881 16.40 -32.32 28.30
CA GLY A 881 16.98 -33.50 27.68
C GLY A 881 16.02 -34.70 27.71
N LYS A 882 16.01 -35.52 26.67
CA LYS A 882 15.40 -36.86 26.71
C LYS A 882 16.33 -37.83 27.42
N ILE A 883 15.79 -38.66 28.31
CA ILE A 883 16.57 -39.66 29.04
C ILE A 883 16.63 -40.94 28.20
N HIS A 884 17.85 -41.41 27.91
CA HIS A 884 18.10 -42.69 27.27
C HIS A 884 17.50 -43.85 28.08
N GLN A 885 16.66 -44.66 27.44
CA GLN A 885 16.03 -45.84 28.03
C GLN A 885 16.84 -47.10 27.73
N ALA A 886 16.79 -48.10 28.62
CA ALA A 886 17.42 -49.39 28.39
C ALA A 886 16.89 -50.03 27.09
N GLY A 887 17.80 -50.40 26.19
CA GLY A 887 17.48 -50.94 24.86
C GLY A 887 17.47 -49.92 23.72
N GLN A 888 17.48 -48.61 24.00
CA GLN A 888 17.71 -47.58 22.97
C GLN A 888 19.20 -47.54 22.59
N LEU A 889 19.52 -47.09 21.38
CA LEU A 889 20.91 -46.84 20.97
C LEU A 889 21.37 -45.45 21.45
N PRO A 890 22.67 -45.22 21.67
CA PRO A 890 23.21 -43.87 21.84
C PRO A 890 22.80 -42.96 20.68
N LEU A 891 22.44 -41.71 20.94
CA LEU A 891 21.89 -40.81 19.91
C LEU A 891 22.84 -40.62 18.71
N VAL A 892 24.15 -40.57 18.94
CA VAL A 892 25.16 -40.48 17.87
C VAL A 892 25.07 -41.71 16.96
N GLU A 893 24.95 -42.91 17.55
CA GLU A 893 24.79 -44.15 16.80
C GLU A 893 23.42 -44.22 16.11
N LEU A 894 22.34 -43.76 16.74
CA LEU A 894 21.01 -43.68 16.13
C LEU A 894 21.00 -42.69 14.95
N LYS A 895 21.63 -41.52 15.10
CA LYS A 895 21.81 -40.52 14.02
C LYS A 895 22.60 -41.13 12.86
N GLU A 896 23.67 -41.87 13.15
CA GLU A 896 24.44 -42.57 12.12
C GLU A 896 23.62 -43.68 11.45
N ARG A 897 22.91 -44.53 12.21
CA ARG A 897 22.07 -45.60 11.65
C ARG A 897 20.91 -45.04 10.84
N LEU A 898 20.22 -44.00 11.31
CA LEU A 898 19.16 -43.32 10.55
C LEU A 898 19.71 -42.58 9.32
N LYS A 899 20.92 -42.01 9.39
CA LYS A 899 21.61 -41.46 8.23
C LYS A 899 21.96 -42.56 7.22
N ARG A 900 22.46 -43.71 7.68
CA ARG A 900 22.74 -44.90 6.84
C ARG A 900 21.46 -45.45 6.23
N ARG A 901 20.37 -45.61 7.01
CA ARG A 901 19.05 -46.07 6.55
C ARG A 901 18.41 -45.10 5.57
N LYS A 902 18.39 -43.80 5.87
CA LYS A 902 17.91 -42.76 4.94
C LYS A 902 18.72 -42.75 3.64
N THR A 903 20.03 -42.97 3.73
CA THR A 903 20.90 -43.11 2.55
C THR A 903 20.53 -44.38 1.78
N ALA A 904 20.39 -45.52 2.45
CA ALA A 904 20.00 -46.79 1.84
C ALA A 904 18.61 -46.73 1.19
N ASP A 905 17.62 -46.14 1.85
CA ASP A 905 16.27 -45.94 1.32
C ASP A 905 16.26 -44.96 0.14
N ALA A 906 17.09 -43.92 0.19
CA ALA A 906 17.31 -43.05 -0.97
C ALA A 906 17.93 -43.85 -2.13
N GLU A 907 18.96 -44.66 -1.90
CA GLU A 907 19.54 -45.50 -2.96
C GLU A 907 18.54 -46.52 -3.51
N ARG A 908 17.78 -47.23 -2.65
CA ARG A 908 16.69 -48.13 -3.05
C ARG A 908 15.67 -47.41 -3.93
N SER A 909 15.30 -46.19 -3.54
CA SER A 909 14.36 -45.37 -4.31
C SER A 909 14.94 -44.97 -5.67
N ARG A 910 16.24 -44.63 -5.74
CA ARG A 910 16.93 -44.33 -7.01
C ARG A 910 17.00 -45.55 -7.92
N VAL A 911 17.40 -46.71 -7.38
CA VAL A 911 17.46 -47.98 -8.13
C VAL A 911 16.08 -48.34 -8.68
N ARG A 912 15.03 -48.22 -7.85
CA ARG A 912 13.65 -48.46 -8.28
C ARG A 912 13.25 -47.50 -9.41
N ALA A 913 13.47 -46.20 -9.24
CA ALA A 913 13.12 -45.20 -10.24
C ALA A 913 13.82 -45.44 -11.59
N VAL A 914 15.13 -45.74 -11.59
CA VAL A 914 15.86 -46.04 -12.84
C VAL A 914 15.37 -47.36 -13.45
N SER A 915 15.11 -48.39 -12.63
CA SER A 915 14.60 -49.68 -13.11
C SER A 915 13.23 -49.56 -13.77
N GLU A 916 12.33 -48.76 -13.17
CA GLU A 916 11.00 -48.48 -13.72
C GLU A 916 11.10 -47.72 -15.05
N LEU A 917 11.92 -46.66 -15.12
CA LEU A 917 12.15 -45.91 -16.35
C LEU A 917 12.78 -46.80 -17.45
N MET A 918 13.73 -47.67 -17.09
CA MET A 918 14.34 -48.63 -18.00
C MET A 918 13.34 -49.66 -18.52
N ALA A 919 12.48 -50.19 -17.66
CA ALA A 919 11.40 -51.09 -18.07
C ALA A 919 10.41 -50.39 -19.02
N MET A 920 10.03 -49.14 -18.72
CA MET A 920 9.17 -48.34 -19.58
C MET A 920 9.79 -48.10 -20.96
N ALA A 921 11.09 -47.75 -21.03
CA ALA A 921 11.78 -47.51 -22.29
C ALA A 921 11.88 -48.78 -23.15
N ARG A 922 12.12 -49.95 -22.52
CA ARG A 922 12.15 -51.25 -23.18
C ARG A 922 10.77 -51.71 -23.67
N HIS A 923 9.69 -51.38 -22.96
CA HIS A 923 8.32 -51.72 -23.37
C HIS A 923 7.76 -50.85 -24.50
N ARG A 924 8.26 -49.62 -24.67
CA ARG A 924 7.82 -48.71 -25.75
C ARG A 924 8.46 -49.02 -27.10
N GLY A 925 9.44 -49.93 -27.18
CA GLY A 925 10.10 -50.37 -28.42
C GLY A 925 9.69 -51.78 -28.78
#